data_AF-A0AAD0GG88-F1
#
_entry.id   AF-A0AAD0GG88-F1
#
_cell.length_a   1.000
_cell.length_b   1.000
_cell.length_c   1.000
_cell.angle_alpha   90.00
_cell.angle_beta   90.00
_cell.angle_gamma   90.00
#
_symmetry.space_group_name_H-M   'P 1'
#
loop_
_entity.id
_entity.type
_entity.pdbx_description
1 polymer ?
#
loop_
_entity_poly.entity_id
_entity_poly.type
_entity_poly.pdbx_seq_one_letter_code
_entity_poly.pdbx_strand_id
1 'polypeptide(L)'
;MRQKPPRQPRAETQAPGWTAAELEKLPGSVWYNRPDAGWHAADIVLFHDKAQPGHPCLFVAIDPDTWRKGSGNTGIYAGWGDTHLSLPRHASRYCGAIVQRRLEDLPPDFPQLVVGNSYQALLWLAEEARRRLDGKLVAITGTVGKTSTKEMLNSILTKHMSVVASRGNHNTRTGASITLARAVCNPQAVVLEVAISALWMRNGGIGPRIKPHIVIITEIGLTQVGRSVTSLDDVARFKARISHGLIPGGYAILNRDMASYDTVAASVTRDGARIISYGFDADADVRITAFTQNANGSLITLSLRQQSLNYRLAVPGKGAALNSVASLIAADLLGVSLAEIVASLETWRSDDQHMGISALPLPGGGAVTLIDDSYNAEYLSMLNAFEVAAQRAQEGGGRVIALLGRIINLGDRSAAIHRSLAQPLLAAGCQQAFLHGDEMCALHDALPEEVRSGHFSTAEALVEAAAPALRDGDIVLVKGSVRNSDFRRVVGLLKRRLTASPALAKGQTARLLMNLTTGETRLSEQGDSAFAPTYLSQLLLAVCLAERLLAKKIDLDTPVEMHGIAAHVLQGNPALGLQRGSTATVKSLVQGMLIHNACDAAIHLAETLAGSSAEALKALRSLVDQLEMRHTHINNVSGRPRPGQRTTLTDIARLMHHFQLRYPHWLTWLGEHEAAIGERVYRKSGNLHSNGSAWGQFCAGRWGVALQWIAGELWLACAAGADDAFHLDYLLDGLLAGVDGAEPAPVPVERHIDKPVATLTLLGDTYFGEWYTRKRQARGLDDALQRYGYDHSFLGIAPLLRGSDFTLANFEAALATDLRASLEGRKPFCLTGDPVASVTALRTQGIDAVALGNNHVMDAGMPGLDSTLAAFGDGGIACIGAGRNAQQAHAPLVLTVGGRQYKIFSAYWYRRYMEQDCAFYARPRRAGVACLSGGLAEQLRLEKARPRPATTIVLAHWGLDYQWTTVGQRALAQRLCEAGADLIIGSGPHMAGEAVKLGKSLVIYSIGNGVFNSNGEYQSRGVPPYGFIVRLLLGNPQPQIALLPILTDNKQTFWQPRPVTGAEFADLIAQLTAQGMPITREEASDAGWRAVSEEGECRLIMPLAQLAGR
;
A
#
# COMPACT_ATOMS: atom_id res chain seq x y z
N MET A 1 -38.13 -39.40 -27.49
CA MET A 1 -39.55 -39.17 -27.16
C MET A 1 -40.16 -38.34 -28.27
N ARG A 2 -41.13 -38.85 -29.06
CA ARG A 2 -41.81 -37.99 -30.06
C ARG A 2 -42.71 -37.00 -29.32
N GLN A 3 -42.47 -35.70 -29.51
CA GLN A 3 -43.29 -34.64 -28.91
C GLN A 3 -44.75 -34.83 -29.34
N LYS A 4 -45.66 -35.00 -28.39
CA LYS A 4 -47.06 -34.65 -28.65
C LYS A 4 -47.09 -33.13 -28.86
N PRO A 5 -47.89 -32.62 -29.81
CA PRO A 5 -48.04 -31.18 -29.98
C PRO A 5 -48.44 -30.56 -28.65
N PRO A 6 -47.90 -29.37 -28.29
CA PRO A 6 -48.29 -28.68 -27.08
C PRO A 6 -49.81 -28.51 -27.07
N ARG A 7 -50.45 -28.78 -25.93
CA ARG A 7 -51.86 -28.41 -25.74
C ARG A 7 -52.01 -26.93 -26.10
N GLN A 8 -53.04 -26.60 -26.89
CA GLN A 8 -53.35 -25.21 -27.22
C GLN A 8 -53.30 -24.34 -25.94
N PRO A 9 -52.74 -23.12 -26.02
CA PRO A 9 -52.64 -22.25 -24.87
C PRO A 9 -54.05 -22.04 -24.30
N ARG A 10 -54.23 -22.22 -22.99
CA ARG A 10 -55.41 -21.67 -22.33
C ARG A 10 -55.42 -20.17 -22.60
N ALA A 11 -56.46 -19.70 -23.27
CA ALA A 11 -56.68 -18.30 -23.54
C ALA A 11 -56.98 -17.59 -22.21
N GLU A 12 -55.94 -17.08 -21.56
CA GLU A 12 -55.96 -15.93 -20.65
C GLU A 12 -54.51 -15.49 -20.45
N THR A 13 -54.22 -14.27 -20.88
CA THR A 13 -52.93 -13.59 -20.81
C THR A 13 -52.54 -13.34 -19.34
N GLN A 14 -51.91 -14.32 -18.68
CA GLN A 14 -51.16 -14.10 -17.45
C GLN A 14 -49.67 -13.93 -17.78
N ALA A 15 -49.08 -12.83 -17.32
CA ALA A 15 -47.64 -12.62 -17.42
C ALA A 15 -46.88 -13.79 -16.76
N PRO A 16 -45.78 -14.29 -17.35
CA PRO A 16 -45.05 -15.43 -16.79
C PRO A 16 -44.43 -15.06 -15.44
N GLY A 17 -44.87 -15.70 -14.35
CA GLY A 17 -44.36 -15.45 -13.00
C GLY A 17 -45.36 -15.72 -11.89
N TRP A 18 -44.97 -15.46 -10.64
CA TRP A 18 -45.85 -15.44 -9.48
C TRP A 18 -46.60 -14.11 -9.40
N THR A 19 -47.92 -14.14 -9.33
CA THR A 19 -48.75 -12.94 -9.10
C THR A 19 -49.10 -12.77 -7.62
N ALA A 20 -49.46 -11.55 -7.20
CA ALA A 20 -49.84 -11.29 -5.81
C ALA A 20 -51.05 -12.12 -5.34
N ALA A 21 -52.05 -12.28 -6.22
CA ALA A 21 -53.26 -13.08 -5.97
C ALA A 21 -52.97 -14.58 -5.84
N GLU A 22 -51.92 -15.08 -6.50
CA GLU A 22 -51.50 -16.47 -6.34
C GLU A 22 -50.74 -16.70 -5.06
N LEU A 23 -49.89 -15.75 -4.66
CA LEU A 23 -49.16 -15.82 -3.41
C LEU A 23 -50.09 -15.74 -2.19
N GLU A 24 -51.26 -15.09 -2.30
CA GLU A 24 -52.32 -15.11 -1.28
C GLU A 24 -52.89 -16.51 -0.98
N LYS A 25 -52.71 -17.47 -1.88
CA LYS A 25 -53.13 -18.86 -1.66
C LYS A 25 -52.21 -19.58 -0.65
N LEU A 26 -51.07 -18.98 -0.29
CA LEU A 26 -50.22 -19.50 0.77
C LEU A 26 -50.99 -19.47 2.11
N PRO A 27 -51.10 -20.61 2.82
CA PRO A 27 -51.87 -20.68 4.06
C PRO A 27 -51.39 -19.67 5.12
N GLY A 28 -52.32 -18.88 5.64
CA GLY A 28 -52.03 -17.88 6.68
C GLY A 28 -51.14 -16.72 6.22
N SER A 29 -51.05 -16.48 4.90
CA SER A 29 -50.28 -15.37 4.36
C SER A 29 -51.04 -14.04 4.43
N VAL A 30 -50.32 -12.96 4.74
CA VAL A 30 -50.87 -11.60 4.81
C VAL A 30 -49.92 -10.64 4.10
N TRP A 31 -50.42 -9.88 3.12
CA TRP A 31 -49.67 -8.78 2.54
C TRP A 31 -49.66 -7.60 3.51
N TYR A 32 -48.47 -7.17 3.91
CA TYR A 32 -48.30 -5.94 4.68
C TYR A 32 -48.38 -4.72 3.75
N ASN A 33 -47.62 -4.76 2.66
CA ASN A 33 -47.73 -3.84 1.53
C ASN A 33 -48.12 -4.67 0.32
N ARG A 34 -49.39 -4.60 -0.10
CA ARG A 34 -49.88 -5.34 -1.25
C ARG A 34 -49.49 -4.61 -2.54
N PRO A 35 -48.82 -5.27 -3.49
CA PRO A 35 -48.49 -4.62 -4.75
C PRO A 35 -49.70 -4.54 -5.70
N ASP A 36 -49.62 -3.68 -6.70
CA ASP A 36 -50.70 -3.45 -7.68
C ASP A 36 -51.05 -4.70 -8.51
N ALA A 37 -52.22 -4.70 -9.14
CA ALA A 37 -52.74 -5.83 -9.91
C ALA A 37 -51.83 -6.29 -11.07
N GLY A 38 -50.97 -5.41 -11.62
CA GLY A 38 -50.00 -5.74 -12.67
C GLY A 38 -48.67 -6.32 -12.17
N TRP A 39 -48.48 -6.40 -10.85
CA TRP A 39 -47.26 -6.92 -10.25
C TRP A 39 -47.10 -8.42 -10.48
N HIS A 40 -45.89 -8.83 -10.85
CA HIS A 40 -45.50 -10.23 -10.96
C HIS A 40 -44.03 -10.41 -10.61
N ALA A 41 -43.66 -11.62 -10.17
CA ALA A 41 -42.28 -12.02 -9.95
C ALA A 41 -41.92 -13.19 -10.90
N ALA A 42 -41.05 -12.92 -11.87
CA ALA A 42 -40.60 -13.90 -12.85
C ALA A 42 -39.46 -14.81 -12.33
N ASP A 43 -38.84 -14.44 -11.21
CA ASP A 43 -37.75 -15.20 -10.58
C ASP A 43 -37.88 -15.19 -9.05
N ILE A 44 -37.20 -16.12 -8.38
CA ILE A 44 -37.23 -16.24 -6.90
C ILE A 44 -35.87 -16.68 -6.35
N VAL A 45 -35.43 -16.07 -5.25
CA VAL A 45 -34.11 -16.33 -4.64
C VAL A 45 -34.14 -16.38 -3.12
N LEU A 46 -33.10 -17.01 -2.54
CA LEU A 46 -32.83 -17.08 -1.10
C LEU A 46 -31.60 -16.24 -0.67
N PHE A 47 -30.76 -15.86 -1.64
CA PHE A 47 -29.49 -15.15 -1.41
C PHE A 47 -29.27 -14.07 -2.48
N HIS A 48 -28.69 -12.94 -2.06
CA HIS A 48 -28.58 -11.70 -2.83
C HIS A 48 -27.59 -11.76 -3.97
N ASP A 49 -26.56 -12.60 -3.84
CA ASP A 49 -25.58 -12.87 -4.88
C ASP A 49 -26.14 -13.73 -6.03
N LYS A 50 -27.38 -14.23 -5.89
CA LYS A 50 -28.07 -15.06 -6.89
C LYS A 50 -29.18 -14.32 -7.65
N ALA A 51 -29.40 -13.05 -7.36
CA ALA A 51 -30.37 -12.20 -8.06
C ALA A 51 -29.76 -11.61 -9.34
N GLN A 52 -30.53 -11.57 -10.43
CA GLN A 52 -30.14 -10.89 -11.67
C GLN A 52 -30.65 -9.44 -11.66
N PRO A 53 -29.81 -8.42 -11.90
CA PRO A 53 -30.25 -7.03 -11.96
C PRO A 53 -31.30 -6.82 -13.06
N GLY A 54 -32.32 -6.02 -12.78
CA GLY A 54 -33.34 -5.62 -13.78
C GLY A 54 -34.45 -6.63 -14.05
N HIS A 55 -34.45 -7.81 -13.40
CA HIS A 55 -35.54 -8.78 -13.48
C HIS A 55 -36.44 -8.71 -12.24
N PRO A 56 -37.79 -8.78 -12.39
CA PRO A 56 -38.70 -8.79 -11.24
C PRO A 56 -38.53 -10.10 -10.44
N CYS A 57 -37.76 -10.01 -9.36
CA CYS A 57 -37.34 -11.14 -8.54
C CYS A 57 -37.92 -11.05 -7.12
N LEU A 58 -38.50 -12.15 -6.64
CA LEU A 58 -39.04 -12.29 -5.28
C LEU A 58 -37.97 -12.86 -4.34
N PHE A 59 -37.81 -12.26 -3.16
CA PHE A 59 -36.91 -12.78 -2.12
C PHE A 59 -37.67 -13.63 -1.11
N VAL A 60 -37.16 -14.80 -0.72
CA VAL A 60 -37.74 -15.61 0.38
C VAL A 60 -36.78 -15.59 1.56
N ALA A 61 -37.20 -14.96 2.66
CA ALA A 61 -36.41 -14.89 3.88
C ALA A 61 -36.75 -16.05 4.83
N ILE A 62 -35.73 -16.76 5.31
CA ILE A 62 -35.87 -17.91 6.22
C ILE A 62 -34.90 -17.75 7.39
N ASP A 63 -35.43 -17.80 8.61
CA ASP A 63 -34.62 -17.81 9.82
C ASP A 63 -33.95 -19.19 10.06
N PRO A 64 -32.90 -19.27 10.91
CA PRO A 64 -32.16 -20.51 11.14
C PRO A 64 -33.00 -21.66 11.71
N ASP A 65 -33.94 -21.38 12.61
CA ASP A 65 -34.74 -22.41 13.29
C ASP A 65 -35.78 -23.00 12.35
N THR A 66 -36.45 -22.14 11.59
CA THR A 66 -37.44 -22.51 10.58
C THR A 66 -36.78 -23.30 9.46
N TRP A 67 -35.62 -22.86 9.00
CA TRP A 67 -34.84 -23.62 8.02
C TRP A 67 -34.37 -24.96 8.58
N ARG A 68 -33.89 -25.02 9.83
CA ARG A 68 -33.42 -26.27 10.44
C ARG A 68 -34.55 -27.28 10.59
N LYS A 69 -35.70 -26.85 11.12
CA LYS A 69 -36.90 -27.69 11.27
C LYS A 69 -37.44 -28.16 9.93
N GLY A 70 -37.55 -27.25 8.95
CA GLY A 70 -38.10 -27.54 7.63
C GLY A 70 -37.17 -28.38 6.76
N SER A 71 -35.88 -28.05 6.74
CA SER A 71 -34.89 -28.82 5.98
C SER A 71 -34.63 -30.17 6.62
N GLY A 72 -34.66 -30.29 7.95
CA GLY A 72 -34.23 -31.50 8.66
C GLY A 72 -32.75 -31.83 8.47
N ASN A 73 -31.92 -30.85 8.09
CA ASN A 73 -30.46 -31.02 8.01
C ASN A 73 -29.86 -31.05 9.43
N THR A 74 -28.95 -31.99 9.67
CA THR A 74 -28.23 -32.13 10.94
C THR A 74 -26.71 -32.14 10.72
N GLY A 75 -25.93 -31.99 11.78
CA GLY A 75 -24.46 -32.02 11.73
C GLY A 75 -23.87 -30.93 10.83
N ILE A 76 -22.89 -31.29 10.01
CA ILE A 76 -22.14 -30.37 9.12
C ILE A 76 -23.00 -29.69 8.04
N TYR A 77 -24.24 -30.13 7.83
CA TYR A 77 -25.19 -29.53 6.90
C TYR A 77 -26.20 -28.58 7.57
N ALA A 78 -26.07 -28.31 8.87
CA ALA A 78 -27.05 -27.53 9.65
C ALA A 78 -26.81 -26.02 9.69
N GLY A 79 -25.78 -25.51 8.99
CA GLY A 79 -25.46 -24.09 8.96
C GLY A 79 -26.43 -23.29 8.07
N TRP A 80 -27.20 -22.39 8.67
CA TRP A 80 -28.05 -21.41 7.99
C TRP A 80 -28.07 -20.11 8.79
N GLY A 81 -27.76 -18.99 8.13
CA GLY A 81 -27.85 -17.66 8.73
C GLY A 81 -29.24 -17.06 8.53
N ASP A 82 -29.63 -16.11 9.39
CA ASP A 82 -30.90 -15.43 9.21
C ASP A 82 -30.87 -14.49 7.99
N THR A 83 -31.54 -14.89 6.91
CA THR A 83 -31.55 -14.13 5.66
C THR A 83 -32.45 -12.88 5.73
N HIS A 84 -33.26 -12.72 6.79
CA HIS A 84 -34.04 -11.49 7.02
C HIS A 84 -33.11 -10.29 7.21
N LEU A 85 -31.98 -10.47 7.89
CA LEU A 85 -31.02 -9.40 8.22
C LEU A 85 -30.34 -8.78 6.99
N SER A 86 -30.27 -9.55 5.91
CA SER A 86 -29.66 -9.11 4.65
C SER A 86 -30.62 -8.41 3.70
N LEU A 87 -31.94 -8.58 3.86
CA LEU A 87 -32.95 -8.02 2.95
C LEU A 87 -32.93 -6.47 2.93
N PRO A 88 -32.88 -5.74 4.07
CA PRO A 88 -32.85 -4.26 4.06
C PRO A 88 -31.72 -3.63 3.25
N ARG A 89 -30.52 -4.22 3.33
CA ARG A 89 -29.32 -3.71 2.63
C ARG A 89 -29.38 -3.83 1.10
N HIS A 90 -30.35 -4.57 0.59
CA HIS A 90 -30.42 -4.98 -0.81
C HIS A 90 -31.85 -4.95 -1.38
N ALA A 91 -32.77 -4.27 -0.70
CA ALA A 91 -34.19 -4.25 -1.03
C ALA A 91 -34.46 -3.80 -2.49
N SER A 92 -33.67 -2.86 -3.00
CA SER A 92 -33.77 -2.34 -4.38
C SER A 92 -33.55 -3.38 -5.48
N ARG A 93 -33.08 -4.59 -5.15
CA ARG A 93 -32.90 -5.70 -6.10
C ARG A 93 -34.14 -6.54 -6.34
N TYR A 94 -35.18 -6.35 -5.53
CA TYR A 94 -36.33 -7.24 -5.48
C TYR A 94 -37.63 -6.48 -5.75
N CYS A 95 -38.58 -7.13 -6.41
CA CYS A 95 -39.92 -6.57 -6.58
C CYS A 95 -40.82 -6.83 -5.34
N GLY A 96 -40.35 -7.64 -4.39
CA GLY A 96 -41.03 -7.91 -3.13
C GLY A 96 -40.33 -9.01 -2.33
N ALA A 97 -40.88 -9.39 -1.18
CA ALA A 97 -40.37 -10.51 -0.38
C ALA A 97 -41.46 -11.32 0.33
N ILE A 98 -41.20 -12.62 0.51
CA ILE A 98 -41.90 -13.50 1.46
C ILE A 98 -41.05 -13.56 2.73
N VAL A 99 -41.62 -13.14 3.86
CA VAL A 99 -40.92 -13.02 5.14
C VAL A 99 -41.72 -13.69 6.25
N GLN A 100 -41.06 -14.12 7.33
CA GLN A 100 -41.75 -14.75 8.46
C GLN A 100 -42.30 -13.75 9.47
N ARG A 101 -41.74 -12.55 9.44
CA ARG A 101 -42.09 -11.42 10.28
C ARG A 101 -41.94 -10.16 9.46
N ARG A 102 -42.77 -9.16 9.77
CA ARG A 102 -42.66 -7.82 9.18
C ARG A 102 -41.25 -7.27 9.45
N LEU A 103 -40.64 -6.66 8.44
CA LEU A 103 -39.40 -5.91 8.59
C LEU A 103 -39.71 -4.41 8.42
N GLU A 104 -39.33 -3.61 9.42
CA GLU A 104 -39.62 -2.17 9.48
C GLU A 104 -38.61 -1.35 8.68
N ASP A 105 -37.36 -1.84 8.54
CA ASP A 105 -36.26 -1.15 7.86
C ASP A 105 -36.28 -1.29 6.31
N LEU A 106 -37.45 -1.56 5.72
CA LEU A 106 -37.65 -1.62 4.27
C LEU A 106 -38.36 -0.35 3.77
N PRO A 107 -38.22 0.01 2.46
CA PRO A 107 -38.99 1.12 1.90
C PRO A 107 -40.48 1.00 2.24
N PRO A 108 -41.17 2.09 2.60
CA PRO A 108 -42.55 2.04 3.11
C PRO A 108 -43.55 1.33 2.18
N ASP A 109 -43.31 1.36 0.87
CA ASP A 109 -44.09 0.78 -0.21
C ASP A 109 -43.59 -0.59 -0.68
N PHE A 110 -42.49 -1.11 -0.13
CA PHE A 110 -41.90 -2.37 -0.57
C PHE A 110 -42.85 -3.55 -0.32
N PRO A 111 -43.21 -4.36 -1.33
CA PRO A 111 -44.15 -5.47 -1.16
C PRO A 111 -43.63 -6.56 -0.22
N GLN A 112 -44.37 -6.84 0.87
CA GLN A 112 -43.99 -7.84 1.87
C GLN A 112 -45.16 -8.79 2.15
N LEU A 113 -45.00 -10.07 1.82
CA LEU A 113 -45.93 -11.12 2.19
C LEU A 113 -45.43 -11.82 3.46
N VAL A 114 -46.15 -11.63 4.56
CA VAL A 114 -45.84 -12.25 5.85
C VAL A 114 -46.48 -13.63 5.91
N VAL A 115 -45.71 -14.67 6.24
CA VAL A 115 -46.17 -16.06 6.37
C VAL A 115 -45.69 -16.66 7.69
N GLY A 116 -46.48 -17.57 8.28
CA GLY A 116 -46.09 -18.23 9.54
C GLY A 116 -44.85 -19.14 9.41
N ASN A 117 -44.56 -19.67 8.20
CA ASN A 117 -43.42 -20.52 7.94
C ASN A 117 -42.94 -20.38 6.48
N SER A 118 -41.84 -19.67 6.26
CA SER A 118 -41.32 -19.40 4.92
C SER A 118 -40.67 -20.62 4.25
N TYR A 119 -40.23 -21.62 5.03
CA TYR A 119 -39.77 -22.89 4.45
C TYR A 119 -40.94 -23.68 3.85
N GLN A 120 -42.07 -23.73 4.55
CA GLN A 120 -43.28 -24.37 4.04
C GLN A 120 -43.83 -23.62 2.83
N ALA A 121 -43.74 -22.28 2.82
CA ALA A 121 -44.08 -21.48 1.65
C ALA A 121 -43.18 -21.84 0.44
N LEU A 122 -41.86 -21.97 0.64
CA LEU A 122 -40.94 -22.41 -0.41
C LEU A 122 -41.31 -23.79 -0.97
N LEU A 123 -41.66 -24.76 -0.11
CA LEU A 123 -42.10 -26.08 -0.57
C LEU A 123 -43.39 -26.02 -1.37
N TRP A 124 -44.35 -25.20 -0.94
CA TRP A 124 -45.60 -25.00 -1.67
C TRP A 124 -45.35 -24.40 -3.06
N LEU A 125 -44.50 -23.36 -3.15
CA LEU A 125 -44.13 -22.74 -4.42
C LEU A 125 -43.46 -23.74 -5.37
N ALA A 126 -42.57 -24.59 -4.84
CA ALA A 126 -41.92 -25.64 -5.61
C ALA A 126 -42.91 -26.69 -6.14
N GLU A 127 -43.84 -27.15 -5.30
CA GLU A 127 -44.87 -28.12 -5.70
C GLU A 127 -45.83 -27.54 -6.74
N GLU A 128 -46.27 -26.30 -6.55
CA GLU A 128 -47.20 -25.62 -7.45
C GLU A 128 -46.54 -25.32 -8.82
N ALA A 129 -45.28 -24.86 -8.82
CA ALA A 129 -44.51 -24.71 -10.05
C ALA A 129 -44.34 -26.04 -10.78
N ARG A 130 -44.03 -27.13 -10.06
CA ARG A 130 -43.90 -28.47 -10.66
C ARG A 130 -45.22 -28.99 -11.22
N ARG A 131 -46.35 -28.69 -10.57
CA ARG A 131 -47.69 -29.09 -11.02
C ARG A 131 -48.09 -28.42 -12.33
N ARG A 132 -47.64 -27.17 -12.54
CA ARG A 132 -47.89 -26.37 -13.75
C ARG A 132 -46.92 -26.67 -14.89
N LEU A 133 -45.77 -27.26 -14.58
CA LEU A 133 -44.71 -27.51 -15.55
C LEU A 133 -45.13 -28.53 -16.62
N ASP A 134 -45.24 -28.07 -17.86
CA ASP A 134 -45.39 -28.91 -19.07
C ASP A 134 -44.04 -29.42 -19.58
N GLY A 135 -42.95 -28.71 -19.25
CA GLY A 135 -41.58 -29.02 -19.64
C GLY A 135 -41.00 -30.29 -19.02
N LYS A 136 -39.80 -30.65 -19.48
CA LYS A 136 -39.07 -31.85 -19.06
C LYS A 136 -38.05 -31.53 -17.98
N LEU A 137 -37.96 -32.38 -16.96
CA LEU A 137 -37.04 -32.20 -15.82
C LEU A 137 -35.94 -33.26 -15.85
N VAL A 138 -34.70 -32.83 -15.85
CA VAL A 138 -33.49 -33.66 -15.73
C VAL A 138 -32.91 -33.46 -14.33
N ALA A 139 -32.74 -34.55 -13.58
CA ALA A 139 -32.16 -34.52 -12.24
C ALA A 139 -30.80 -35.23 -12.22
N ILE A 140 -29.76 -34.56 -11.75
CA ILE A 140 -28.37 -35.02 -11.85
C ILE A 140 -27.80 -35.23 -10.45
N THR A 141 -27.28 -36.42 -10.17
CA THR A 141 -26.51 -36.70 -8.95
C THR A 141 -25.24 -37.50 -9.26
N GLY A 142 -24.41 -37.67 -8.24
CA GLY A 142 -23.10 -38.29 -8.36
C GLY A 142 -22.15 -37.82 -7.28
N THR A 143 -21.02 -38.51 -7.16
CA THR A 143 -19.94 -38.18 -6.24
C THR A 143 -19.15 -37.02 -6.81
N VAL A 144 -18.64 -37.21 -8.04
CA VAL A 144 -17.94 -36.20 -8.86
C VAL A 144 -18.72 -35.98 -10.17
N GLY A 145 -18.57 -34.83 -10.82
CA GLY A 145 -19.09 -34.58 -12.17
C GLY A 145 -20.51 -33.97 -12.28
N LYS A 146 -21.25 -33.86 -11.17
CA LYS A 146 -22.62 -33.29 -11.13
C LYS A 146 -22.72 -31.89 -11.76
N THR A 147 -21.90 -30.96 -11.27
CA THR A 147 -21.95 -29.54 -11.63
C THR A 147 -21.52 -29.34 -13.08
N SER A 148 -20.43 -29.98 -13.49
CA SER A 148 -19.96 -29.97 -14.89
C SER A 148 -21.01 -30.54 -15.85
N THR A 149 -21.65 -31.66 -15.50
CA THR A 149 -22.73 -32.25 -16.33
C THR A 149 -23.93 -31.31 -16.42
N LYS A 150 -24.34 -30.68 -15.30
CA LYS A 150 -25.41 -29.69 -15.27
C LYS A 150 -25.08 -28.47 -16.15
N GLU A 151 -23.86 -27.96 -16.10
CA GLU A 151 -23.41 -26.80 -16.90
C GLU A 151 -23.31 -27.12 -18.39
N MET A 152 -22.71 -28.25 -18.77
CA MET A 152 -22.66 -28.71 -20.15
C MET A 152 -24.07 -28.87 -20.72
N LEU A 153 -24.95 -29.56 -19.99
CA LEU A 153 -26.35 -29.72 -20.40
C LEU A 153 -27.09 -28.38 -20.48
N ASN A 154 -26.92 -27.48 -19.51
CA ASN A 154 -27.56 -26.16 -19.54
C ASN A 154 -27.07 -25.31 -20.72
N SER A 155 -25.78 -25.37 -21.05
CA SER A 155 -25.18 -24.65 -22.19
C SER A 155 -25.72 -25.16 -23.53
N ILE A 156 -25.89 -26.48 -23.66
CA ILE A 156 -26.56 -27.08 -24.82
C ILE A 156 -28.00 -26.57 -24.89
N LEU A 157 -28.81 -26.80 -23.85
CA LEU A 157 -30.26 -26.57 -23.90
C LEU A 157 -30.66 -25.11 -24.05
N THR A 158 -29.98 -24.17 -23.38
CA THR A 158 -30.38 -22.74 -23.33
C THR A 158 -30.33 -22.08 -24.72
N LYS A 159 -29.55 -22.61 -25.66
CA LYS A 159 -29.50 -22.11 -27.05
C LYS A 159 -30.74 -22.50 -27.88
N HIS A 160 -31.48 -23.53 -27.46
CA HIS A 160 -32.54 -24.14 -28.27
C HIS A 160 -33.91 -24.11 -27.61
N MET A 161 -33.99 -23.91 -26.28
CA MET A 161 -35.25 -23.91 -25.54
C MET A 161 -35.15 -23.09 -24.25
N SER A 162 -36.29 -22.75 -23.64
CA SER A 162 -36.30 -22.09 -22.33
C SER A 162 -35.92 -23.06 -21.22
N VAL A 163 -34.93 -22.69 -20.40
CA VAL A 163 -34.35 -23.56 -19.36
C VAL A 163 -34.32 -22.87 -18.01
N VAL A 164 -34.68 -23.61 -16.96
CA VAL A 164 -34.38 -23.26 -15.56
C VAL A 164 -33.40 -24.28 -14.98
N ALA A 165 -32.20 -23.84 -14.61
CA ALA A 165 -31.18 -24.70 -13.99
C ALA A 165 -30.82 -24.29 -12.55
N SER A 166 -30.28 -25.25 -11.78
CA SER A 166 -29.73 -25.00 -10.44
C SER A 166 -28.62 -23.94 -10.48
N ARG A 167 -28.74 -22.88 -9.68
CA ARG A 167 -27.74 -21.81 -9.56
C ARG A 167 -26.67 -22.18 -8.51
N GLY A 168 -25.39 -22.13 -8.88
CA GLY A 168 -24.28 -22.43 -7.98
C GLY A 168 -24.45 -23.79 -7.27
N ASN A 169 -24.28 -23.81 -5.95
CA ASN A 169 -24.39 -25.01 -5.12
C ASN A 169 -25.82 -25.29 -4.58
N HIS A 170 -26.87 -24.82 -5.26
CA HIS A 170 -28.27 -25.09 -4.90
C HIS A 170 -28.68 -26.54 -5.19
N ASN A 171 -27.99 -27.50 -4.56
CA ASN A 171 -28.16 -28.94 -4.74
C ASN A 171 -28.68 -29.67 -3.49
N THR A 172 -28.89 -28.95 -2.39
CA THR A 172 -29.57 -29.44 -1.20
C THR A 172 -31.09 -29.48 -1.40
N ARG A 173 -31.87 -30.03 -0.45
CA ARG A 173 -33.36 -29.99 -0.53
C ARG A 173 -33.88 -28.58 -0.74
N THR A 174 -33.36 -27.62 0.04
CA THR A 174 -33.74 -26.22 -0.06
C THR A 174 -33.34 -25.63 -1.42
N GLY A 175 -32.12 -25.93 -1.90
CA GLY A 175 -31.63 -25.50 -3.21
C GLY A 175 -32.42 -26.06 -4.40
N ALA A 176 -32.83 -27.34 -4.30
CA ALA A 176 -33.67 -28.00 -5.27
C ALA A 176 -35.08 -27.37 -5.29
N SER A 177 -35.68 -27.12 -4.12
CA SER A 177 -37.00 -26.49 -4.01
C SER A 177 -37.01 -25.08 -4.61
N ILE A 178 -36.00 -24.24 -4.35
CA ILE A 178 -35.95 -22.89 -4.95
C ILE A 178 -35.76 -22.96 -6.48
N THR A 179 -34.95 -23.90 -6.97
CA THR A 179 -34.80 -24.11 -8.41
C THR A 179 -36.12 -24.52 -9.06
N LEU A 180 -36.90 -25.36 -8.39
CA LEU A 180 -38.21 -25.79 -8.86
C LEU A 180 -39.26 -24.68 -8.80
N ALA A 181 -39.26 -23.85 -7.75
CA ALA A 181 -40.14 -22.69 -7.63
C ALA A 181 -39.92 -21.65 -8.74
N ARG A 182 -38.70 -21.55 -9.29
CA ARG A 182 -38.37 -20.71 -10.46
C ARG A 182 -39.00 -21.22 -11.76
N ALA A 183 -39.40 -22.49 -11.83
CA ALA A 183 -40.05 -23.07 -13.00
C ALA A 183 -41.52 -22.61 -13.17
N VAL A 184 -42.01 -21.68 -12.35
CA VAL A 184 -43.35 -21.08 -12.49
C VAL A 184 -43.56 -20.42 -13.86
N CYS A 185 -42.48 -19.96 -14.50
CA CYS A 185 -42.48 -19.44 -15.87
C CYS A 185 -42.72 -20.52 -16.95
N ASN A 186 -42.95 -21.78 -16.54
CA ASN A 186 -43.21 -22.94 -17.39
C ASN A 186 -42.13 -23.16 -18.48
N PRO A 187 -40.84 -23.31 -18.10
CA PRO A 187 -39.77 -23.53 -19.07
C PRO A 187 -39.92 -24.88 -19.79
N GLN A 188 -39.39 -24.98 -21.00
CA GLN A 188 -39.39 -26.22 -21.77
C GLN A 188 -38.51 -27.30 -21.13
N ALA A 189 -37.45 -26.92 -20.41
CA ALA A 189 -36.62 -27.82 -19.63
C ALA A 189 -36.23 -27.27 -18.24
N VAL A 190 -36.06 -28.18 -17.27
CA VAL A 190 -35.52 -27.90 -15.95
C VAL A 190 -34.32 -28.82 -15.69
N VAL A 191 -33.15 -28.26 -15.35
CA VAL A 191 -31.93 -29.03 -15.07
C VAL A 191 -31.54 -28.86 -13.60
N LEU A 192 -31.72 -29.91 -12.81
CA LEU A 192 -31.62 -29.85 -11.36
C LEU A 192 -30.46 -30.69 -10.86
N GLU A 193 -29.51 -30.06 -10.17
CA GLU A 193 -28.42 -30.74 -9.49
C GLU A 193 -28.88 -31.20 -8.09
N VAL A 194 -28.62 -32.46 -7.72
CA VAL A 194 -29.07 -33.07 -6.46
C VAL A 194 -27.89 -33.67 -5.70
N ALA A 195 -27.65 -33.17 -4.48
CA ALA A 195 -26.66 -33.73 -3.55
C ALA A 195 -27.22 -34.92 -2.77
N ILE A 196 -26.33 -35.74 -2.20
CA ILE A 196 -26.72 -36.89 -1.37
C ILE A 196 -27.54 -36.47 -0.13
N SER A 197 -27.26 -35.28 0.42
CA SER A 197 -28.03 -34.69 1.53
C SER A 197 -29.49 -34.38 1.15
N ALA A 198 -29.81 -34.33 -0.15
CA ALA A 198 -31.18 -34.20 -0.61
C ALA A 198 -31.94 -35.53 -0.74
N LEU A 199 -31.23 -36.66 -0.67
CA LEU A 199 -31.74 -38.00 -0.91
C LEU A 199 -31.69 -38.94 0.31
N TRP A 200 -30.91 -38.57 1.34
CA TRP A 200 -30.67 -39.39 2.54
C TRP A 200 -31.91 -39.83 3.34
N MET A 201 -33.06 -39.15 3.22
CA MET A 201 -34.29 -39.55 3.91
C MET A 201 -34.82 -40.89 3.36
N ARG A 202 -35.35 -41.75 4.26
CA ARG A 202 -35.87 -43.08 3.91
C ARG A 202 -36.98 -43.05 2.85
N ASN A 203 -37.78 -42.00 2.83
CA ASN A 203 -38.87 -41.81 1.86
C ASN A 203 -38.41 -41.26 0.48
N GLY A 204 -37.10 -41.13 0.23
CA GLY A 204 -36.56 -40.61 -1.03
C GLY A 204 -36.24 -39.11 -1.05
N GLY A 205 -36.49 -38.39 0.05
CA GLY A 205 -36.11 -36.98 0.18
C GLY A 205 -36.79 -36.08 -0.85
N ILE A 206 -36.01 -35.36 -1.66
CA ILE A 206 -36.56 -34.48 -2.72
C ILE A 206 -37.03 -35.25 -3.97
N GLY A 207 -36.61 -36.51 -4.16
CA GLY A 207 -36.90 -37.31 -5.35
C GLY A 207 -38.39 -37.37 -5.73
N PRO A 208 -39.29 -37.77 -4.81
CA PRO A 208 -40.74 -37.79 -5.07
C PRO A 208 -41.36 -36.43 -5.41
N ARG A 209 -40.73 -35.31 -5.02
CA ARG A 209 -41.22 -33.94 -5.27
C ARG A 209 -40.86 -33.44 -6.66
N ILE A 210 -39.62 -33.66 -7.10
CA ILE A 210 -39.15 -33.14 -8.39
C ILE A 210 -39.77 -33.89 -9.59
N LYS A 211 -40.16 -35.15 -9.41
CA LYS A 211 -40.79 -36.00 -10.45
C LYS A 211 -40.04 -35.94 -11.80
N PRO A 212 -38.79 -36.42 -11.86
CA PRO A 212 -37.93 -36.23 -13.02
C PRO A 212 -38.40 -37.05 -14.22
N HIS A 213 -38.07 -36.56 -15.40
CA HIS A 213 -38.23 -37.27 -16.67
C HIS A 213 -36.97 -38.07 -17.03
N ILE A 214 -35.81 -37.53 -16.65
CA ILE A 214 -34.50 -38.12 -16.86
C ILE A 214 -33.73 -37.98 -15.53
N VAL A 215 -33.12 -39.07 -15.07
CA VAL A 215 -32.14 -39.04 -13.97
C VAL A 215 -30.76 -39.37 -14.51
N ILE A 216 -29.73 -38.65 -14.05
CA ILE A 216 -28.33 -38.90 -14.39
C ILE A 216 -27.57 -39.22 -13.11
N ILE A 217 -26.84 -40.33 -13.10
CA ILE A 217 -25.94 -40.69 -12.01
C ILE A 217 -24.53 -40.79 -12.60
N THR A 218 -23.69 -39.79 -12.31
CA THR A 218 -22.39 -39.62 -12.99
C THR A 218 -21.29 -40.54 -12.46
N GLU A 219 -21.16 -40.66 -11.13
CA GLU A 219 -20.10 -41.44 -10.48
C GLU A 219 -20.46 -41.85 -9.04
N ILE A 220 -20.00 -43.01 -8.58
CA ILE A 220 -20.12 -43.46 -7.20
C ILE A 220 -18.72 -43.58 -6.58
N GLY A 221 -18.47 -42.81 -5.53
CA GLY A 221 -17.23 -42.84 -4.78
C GLY A 221 -17.50 -42.69 -3.29
N LEU A 222 -16.54 -43.11 -2.47
CA LEU A 222 -16.58 -42.91 -1.03
C LEU A 222 -16.46 -41.41 -0.78
N THR A 223 -17.58 -40.79 -0.42
CA THR A 223 -17.65 -39.41 0.05
C THR A 223 -17.97 -39.39 1.52
N GLN A 224 -17.64 -38.31 2.20
CA GLN A 224 -17.79 -38.13 3.64
C GLN A 224 -19.16 -38.56 4.13
N VAL A 225 -19.18 -39.51 5.05
CA VAL A 225 -20.42 -40.01 5.61
C VAL A 225 -20.40 -40.11 7.12
N GLY A 226 -21.51 -39.65 7.70
CA GLY A 226 -21.83 -39.87 9.10
C GLY A 226 -22.06 -41.36 9.40
N ARG A 227 -22.43 -41.65 10.64
CA ARG A 227 -22.53 -43.01 11.23
C ARG A 227 -23.31 -44.08 10.44
N SER A 228 -24.05 -43.73 9.39
CA SER A 228 -25.00 -44.61 8.67
C SER A 228 -24.61 -44.98 7.23
N VAL A 229 -23.45 -44.57 6.72
CA VAL A 229 -22.92 -45.06 5.43
C VAL A 229 -21.49 -45.49 5.69
N THR A 230 -21.20 -46.74 5.37
CA THR A 230 -19.92 -47.39 5.69
C THR A 230 -19.28 -48.02 4.46
N SER A 231 -20.00 -48.08 3.34
CA SER A 231 -19.58 -48.72 2.08
C SER A 231 -19.94 -47.89 0.84
N LEU A 232 -19.32 -48.21 -0.29
CA LEU A 232 -19.70 -47.66 -1.62
C LEU A 232 -21.15 -47.99 -1.98
N ASP A 233 -21.61 -49.20 -1.64
CA ASP A 233 -22.98 -49.63 -1.91
C ASP A 233 -24.02 -48.85 -1.11
N ASP A 234 -23.68 -48.38 0.09
CA ASP A 234 -24.55 -47.45 0.81
C ASP A 234 -24.72 -46.15 0.00
N VAL A 235 -23.62 -45.55 -0.48
CA VAL A 235 -23.64 -44.33 -1.30
C VAL A 235 -24.45 -44.55 -2.58
N ALA A 236 -24.26 -45.69 -3.26
CA ALA A 236 -25.01 -46.10 -4.44
C ALA A 236 -26.52 -46.15 -4.16
N ARG A 237 -26.94 -46.84 -3.08
CA ARG A 237 -28.35 -46.92 -2.68
C ARG A 237 -28.95 -45.56 -2.36
N PHE A 238 -28.21 -44.68 -1.68
CA PHE A 238 -28.71 -43.33 -1.37
C PHE A 238 -28.85 -42.45 -2.61
N LYS A 239 -27.88 -42.47 -3.52
CA LYS A 239 -27.94 -41.67 -4.77
C LYS A 239 -28.99 -42.21 -5.74
N ALA A 240 -29.19 -43.52 -5.79
CA ALA A 240 -30.24 -44.13 -6.61
C ALA A 240 -31.64 -43.63 -6.23
N ARG A 241 -31.89 -43.20 -4.98
CA ARG A 241 -33.19 -42.64 -4.56
C ARG A 241 -33.66 -41.42 -5.36
N ILE A 242 -32.78 -40.80 -6.14
CA ILE A 242 -33.19 -39.76 -7.10
C ILE A 242 -34.27 -40.26 -8.08
N SER A 243 -34.33 -41.57 -8.36
CA SER A 243 -35.35 -42.20 -9.22
C SER A 243 -36.67 -42.52 -8.52
N HIS A 244 -36.80 -42.40 -7.19
CA HIS A 244 -38.05 -42.74 -6.48
C HIS A 244 -39.27 -41.95 -6.97
N GLY A 245 -39.06 -40.77 -7.56
CA GLY A 245 -40.12 -39.95 -8.15
C GLY A 245 -40.18 -40.01 -9.68
N LEU A 246 -39.37 -40.85 -10.34
CA LEU A 246 -39.26 -40.90 -11.79
C LEU A 246 -40.65 -41.12 -12.40
N ILE A 247 -40.98 -40.33 -13.44
CA ILE A 247 -42.27 -40.52 -14.10
C ILE A 247 -42.32 -41.90 -14.79
N PRO A 248 -43.52 -42.49 -14.98
CA PRO A 248 -43.65 -43.74 -15.72
C PRO A 248 -42.99 -43.66 -17.11
N GLY A 249 -42.09 -44.60 -17.39
CA GLY A 249 -41.35 -44.66 -18.65
C GLY A 249 -40.22 -43.63 -18.81
N GLY A 250 -39.81 -42.97 -17.71
CA GLY A 250 -38.65 -42.07 -17.67
C GLY A 250 -37.31 -42.81 -17.87
N TYR A 251 -36.25 -42.05 -18.09
CA TYR A 251 -34.91 -42.58 -18.40
C TYR A 251 -33.93 -42.42 -17.23
N ALA A 252 -33.03 -43.40 -17.07
CA ALA A 252 -31.86 -43.30 -16.21
C ALA A 252 -30.58 -43.40 -17.06
N ILE A 253 -29.77 -42.34 -17.04
CA ILE A 253 -28.48 -42.28 -17.73
C ILE A 253 -27.38 -42.61 -16.71
N LEU A 254 -26.71 -43.74 -16.91
CA LEU A 254 -25.78 -44.30 -15.93
C LEU A 254 -24.38 -44.49 -16.52
N ASN A 255 -23.35 -44.03 -15.81
CA ASN A 255 -21.96 -44.32 -16.17
C ASN A 255 -21.68 -45.81 -15.93
N ARG A 256 -21.40 -46.60 -16.97
CA ARG A 256 -21.08 -48.03 -16.87
C ARG A 256 -19.74 -48.26 -16.17
N ASP A 257 -18.82 -47.31 -16.26
CA ASP A 257 -17.48 -47.39 -15.66
C ASP A 257 -17.49 -47.13 -14.13
N MET A 258 -18.63 -46.72 -13.55
CA MET A 258 -18.71 -46.33 -12.14
C MET A 258 -18.67 -47.54 -11.19
N ALA A 259 -18.16 -47.33 -9.98
CA ALA A 259 -18.25 -48.34 -8.93
C ALA A 259 -19.72 -48.63 -8.56
N SER A 260 -20.03 -49.86 -8.16
CA SER A 260 -21.39 -50.28 -7.75
C SER A 260 -22.47 -50.03 -8.82
N TYR A 261 -22.12 -50.09 -10.11
CA TYR A 261 -23.06 -49.93 -11.23
C TYR A 261 -24.30 -50.82 -11.07
N ASP A 262 -24.11 -52.12 -10.80
CA ASP A 262 -25.21 -53.09 -10.70
C ASP A 262 -26.20 -52.74 -9.59
N THR A 263 -25.69 -52.25 -8.45
CA THR A 263 -26.52 -51.78 -7.32
C THR A 263 -27.40 -50.61 -7.74
N VAL A 264 -26.84 -49.65 -8.50
CA VAL A 264 -27.59 -48.49 -9.01
C VAL A 264 -28.60 -48.92 -10.07
N ALA A 265 -28.17 -49.72 -11.04
CA ALA A 265 -29.00 -50.22 -12.13
C ALA A 265 -30.23 -50.98 -11.60
N ALA A 266 -30.03 -51.94 -10.69
CA ALA A 266 -31.11 -52.68 -10.07
C ALA A 266 -32.11 -51.77 -9.31
N SER A 267 -31.61 -50.72 -8.64
CA SER A 267 -32.46 -49.78 -7.92
C SER A 267 -33.31 -48.92 -8.85
N VAL A 268 -32.73 -48.33 -9.91
CA VAL A 268 -33.48 -47.46 -10.83
C VAL A 268 -34.44 -48.27 -11.71
N THR A 269 -34.10 -49.52 -12.05
CA THR A 269 -35.02 -50.44 -12.76
C THR A 269 -36.23 -50.78 -11.91
N ARG A 270 -36.07 -50.98 -10.59
CA ARG A 270 -37.20 -51.19 -9.67
C ARG A 270 -38.17 -50.00 -9.67
N ASP A 271 -37.67 -48.79 -9.86
CA ASP A 271 -38.46 -47.57 -9.97
C ASP A 271 -39.05 -47.36 -11.38
N GLY A 272 -38.89 -48.33 -12.30
CA GLY A 272 -39.46 -48.31 -13.65
C GLY A 272 -38.65 -47.52 -14.68
N ALA A 273 -37.36 -47.25 -14.41
CA ALA A 273 -36.50 -46.52 -15.33
C ALA A 273 -36.09 -47.34 -16.56
N ARG A 274 -36.04 -46.68 -17.72
CA ARG A 274 -35.33 -47.18 -18.91
C ARG A 274 -33.87 -46.75 -18.83
N ILE A 275 -32.96 -47.71 -18.65
CA ILE A 275 -31.54 -47.42 -18.52
C ILE A 275 -30.92 -47.15 -19.90
N ILE A 276 -30.08 -46.12 -19.98
CA ILE A 276 -29.10 -45.91 -21.05
C ILE A 276 -27.74 -45.80 -20.37
N SER A 277 -26.89 -46.79 -20.59
CA SER A 277 -25.54 -46.84 -20.05
C SER A 277 -24.53 -46.17 -20.99
N TYR A 278 -23.51 -45.53 -20.44
CA TYR A 278 -22.45 -44.87 -21.22
C TYR A 278 -21.09 -45.08 -20.56
N GLY A 279 -20.00 -45.07 -21.32
CA GLY A 279 -18.65 -45.23 -20.74
C GLY A 279 -17.63 -45.79 -21.72
N PHE A 280 -16.46 -46.11 -21.20
CA PHE A 280 -15.39 -46.83 -21.91
C PHE A 280 -15.63 -48.34 -21.95
N ASP A 281 -16.42 -48.85 -21.01
CA ASP A 281 -16.81 -50.26 -20.91
C ASP A 281 -17.42 -50.79 -22.22
N ALA A 282 -17.13 -52.06 -22.54
CA ALA A 282 -17.57 -52.70 -23.77
C ALA A 282 -19.09 -52.93 -23.84
N ASP A 283 -19.76 -53.07 -22.69
CA ASP A 283 -21.19 -53.33 -22.57
C ASP A 283 -22.02 -52.03 -22.47
N ALA A 284 -21.39 -50.85 -22.56
CA ALA A 284 -22.11 -49.59 -22.54
C ALA A 284 -22.96 -49.39 -23.80
N ASP A 285 -24.23 -48.98 -23.64
CA ASP A 285 -25.14 -48.67 -24.75
C ASP A 285 -24.60 -47.52 -25.63
N VAL A 286 -23.92 -46.55 -25.00
CA VAL A 286 -23.21 -45.45 -25.65
C VAL A 286 -21.73 -45.53 -25.27
N ARG A 287 -20.97 -46.29 -26.08
CA ARG A 287 -19.57 -46.61 -25.82
C ARG A 287 -18.60 -45.57 -26.40
N ILE A 288 -17.63 -45.12 -25.60
CA ILE A 288 -16.48 -44.35 -26.05
C ILE A 288 -15.46 -45.31 -26.66
N THR A 289 -15.24 -45.23 -27.97
CA THR A 289 -14.38 -46.14 -28.73
C THR A 289 -12.96 -45.63 -28.90
N ALA A 290 -12.74 -44.30 -28.82
CA ALA A 290 -11.41 -43.69 -28.81
C ALA A 290 -11.40 -42.39 -27.99
N PHE A 291 -10.27 -42.13 -27.32
CA PHE A 291 -10.04 -40.93 -26.51
C PHE A 291 -8.56 -40.51 -26.55
N THR A 292 -8.31 -39.26 -26.93
CA THR A 292 -6.98 -38.64 -26.84
C THR A 292 -7.08 -37.27 -26.16
N GLN A 293 -6.06 -36.86 -25.41
CA GLN A 293 -6.07 -35.60 -24.65
C GLN A 293 -4.72 -34.85 -24.73
N ASN A 294 -4.77 -33.54 -24.58
CA ASN A 294 -3.62 -32.64 -24.39
C ASN A 294 -4.01 -31.48 -23.46
N ALA A 295 -3.09 -30.56 -23.18
CA ALA A 295 -3.32 -29.39 -22.31
C ALA A 295 -4.50 -28.49 -22.75
N ASN A 296 -4.93 -28.59 -24.01
CA ASN A 296 -5.96 -27.75 -24.63
C ASN A 296 -7.30 -28.49 -24.84
N GLY A 297 -7.45 -29.72 -24.35
CA GLY A 297 -8.72 -30.45 -24.42
C GLY A 297 -8.60 -31.95 -24.72
N SER A 298 -9.75 -32.55 -25.05
CA SER A 298 -9.91 -33.97 -25.35
C SER A 298 -10.63 -34.18 -26.70
N LEU A 299 -10.19 -35.15 -27.50
CA LEU A 299 -10.90 -35.66 -28.66
C LEU A 299 -11.60 -36.96 -28.28
N ILE A 300 -12.91 -37.03 -28.52
CA ILE A 300 -13.77 -38.11 -28.04
C ILE A 300 -14.51 -38.72 -29.24
N THR A 301 -14.35 -40.02 -29.45
CA THR A 301 -15.13 -40.79 -30.43
C THR A 301 -16.02 -41.79 -29.70
N LEU A 302 -17.32 -41.77 -30.00
CA LEU A 302 -18.31 -42.66 -29.39
C LEU A 302 -19.20 -43.34 -30.43
N SER A 303 -19.77 -44.49 -30.07
CA SER A 303 -20.81 -45.17 -30.85
C SER A 303 -22.19 -44.86 -30.26
N LEU A 304 -23.07 -44.28 -31.07
CA LEU A 304 -24.46 -43.99 -30.71
C LEU A 304 -25.38 -44.45 -31.83
N ARG A 305 -26.36 -45.32 -31.53
CA ARG A 305 -27.29 -45.90 -32.53
C ARG A 305 -26.56 -46.54 -33.73
N GLN A 306 -25.45 -47.24 -33.45
CA GLN A 306 -24.54 -47.83 -34.45
C GLN A 306 -23.86 -46.84 -35.41
N GLN A 307 -23.87 -45.54 -35.09
CA GLN A 307 -23.12 -44.51 -35.82
C GLN A 307 -21.93 -44.03 -34.98
N SER A 308 -20.82 -43.72 -35.65
CA SER A 308 -19.64 -43.12 -35.02
C SER A 308 -19.84 -41.60 -34.94
N LEU A 309 -19.75 -41.04 -33.74
CA LEU A 309 -19.78 -39.60 -33.48
C LEU A 309 -18.45 -39.16 -32.90
N ASN A 310 -17.86 -38.11 -33.46
CA ASN A 310 -16.57 -37.56 -33.04
C ASN A 310 -16.70 -36.07 -32.73
N TYR A 311 -16.15 -35.61 -31.60
CA TYR A 311 -16.14 -34.19 -31.24
C TYR A 311 -14.96 -33.85 -30.31
N ARG A 312 -14.59 -32.56 -30.28
CA ARG A 312 -13.51 -32.05 -29.42
C ARG A 312 -14.05 -31.26 -28.23
N LEU A 313 -13.75 -31.68 -27.01
CA LEU A 313 -14.03 -30.93 -25.80
C LEU A 313 -12.81 -30.07 -25.43
N ALA A 314 -12.98 -28.77 -25.14
CA ALA A 314 -11.88 -27.90 -24.73
C ALA A 314 -11.40 -28.10 -23.28
N VAL A 315 -11.79 -29.22 -22.65
CA VAL A 315 -11.40 -29.60 -21.29
C VAL A 315 -10.72 -30.97 -21.33
N PRO A 316 -9.50 -31.08 -20.79
CA PRO A 316 -8.79 -32.36 -20.72
C PRO A 316 -9.41 -33.29 -19.67
N GLY A 317 -9.14 -34.60 -19.79
CA GLY A 317 -9.46 -35.59 -18.77
C GLY A 317 -10.66 -36.49 -19.08
N LYS A 318 -10.54 -37.77 -18.70
CA LYS A 318 -11.58 -38.79 -18.88
C LYS A 318 -12.90 -38.43 -18.18
N GLY A 319 -12.83 -37.80 -17.00
CA GLY A 319 -14.02 -37.38 -16.27
C GLY A 319 -14.83 -36.32 -17.03
N ALA A 320 -14.16 -35.38 -17.71
CA ALA A 320 -14.83 -34.38 -18.53
C ALA A 320 -15.51 -35.02 -19.76
N ALA A 321 -14.85 -36.00 -20.38
CA ALA A 321 -15.44 -36.77 -21.48
C ALA A 321 -16.67 -37.57 -21.05
N LEU A 322 -16.65 -38.22 -19.88
CA LEU A 322 -17.81 -38.94 -19.35
C LEU A 322 -18.99 -37.99 -19.07
N ASN A 323 -18.72 -36.82 -18.49
CA ASN A 323 -19.76 -35.80 -18.23
C ASN A 323 -20.36 -35.24 -19.54
N SER A 324 -19.54 -35.06 -20.59
CA SER A 324 -20.02 -34.57 -21.89
C SER A 324 -20.90 -35.60 -22.60
N VAL A 325 -20.58 -36.89 -22.51
CA VAL A 325 -21.43 -37.96 -23.05
C VAL A 325 -22.77 -38.04 -22.31
N ALA A 326 -22.78 -37.96 -20.98
CA ALA A 326 -24.03 -37.94 -20.21
C ALA A 326 -24.94 -36.76 -20.60
N SER A 327 -24.34 -35.58 -20.77
CA SER A 327 -25.05 -34.36 -21.19
C SER A 327 -25.60 -34.49 -22.61
N LEU A 328 -24.83 -35.10 -23.52
CA LEU A 328 -25.23 -35.35 -24.90
C LEU A 328 -26.45 -36.27 -24.97
N ILE A 329 -26.44 -37.39 -24.23
CA ILE A 329 -27.56 -38.34 -24.19
C ILE A 329 -28.82 -37.64 -23.66
N ALA A 330 -28.69 -36.84 -22.59
CA ALA A 330 -29.83 -36.11 -22.02
C ALA A 330 -30.41 -35.08 -23.00
N ALA A 331 -29.56 -34.34 -23.73
CA ALA A 331 -30.00 -33.36 -24.72
C ALA A 331 -30.69 -34.00 -25.94
N ASP A 332 -30.17 -35.12 -26.43
CA ASP A 332 -30.78 -35.90 -27.53
C ASP A 332 -32.17 -36.43 -27.12
N LEU A 333 -32.33 -36.92 -25.88
CA LEU A 333 -33.64 -37.34 -25.36
C LEU A 333 -34.66 -36.21 -25.26
N LEU A 334 -34.19 -34.97 -25.05
CA LEU A 334 -35.00 -33.75 -25.02
C LEU A 334 -35.29 -33.18 -26.42
N GLY A 335 -34.69 -33.75 -27.47
CA GLY A 335 -35.00 -33.43 -28.87
C GLY A 335 -34.07 -32.42 -29.54
N VAL A 336 -32.91 -32.11 -28.94
CA VAL A 336 -31.86 -31.32 -29.62
C VAL A 336 -31.11 -32.21 -30.61
N SER A 337 -30.80 -31.72 -31.80
CA SER A 337 -30.10 -32.54 -32.81
C SER A 337 -28.64 -32.80 -32.43
N LEU A 338 -28.09 -33.96 -32.83
CA LEU A 338 -26.70 -34.32 -32.51
C LEU A 338 -25.68 -33.29 -33.01
N ALA A 339 -25.92 -32.67 -34.17
CA ALA A 339 -25.05 -31.64 -34.72
C ALA A 339 -25.00 -30.38 -33.83
N GLU A 340 -26.15 -29.93 -33.33
CA GLU A 340 -26.26 -28.78 -32.42
C GLU A 340 -25.63 -29.07 -31.05
N ILE A 341 -25.81 -30.30 -30.56
CA ILE A 341 -25.19 -30.75 -29.30
C ILE A 341 -23.67 -30.71 -29.42
N VAL A 342 -23.12 -31.28 -30.49
CA VAL A 342 -21.66 -31.27 -30.76
C VAL A 342 -21.15 -29.84 -30.85
N ALA A 343 -21.75 -28.98 -31.67
CA ALA A 343 -21.33 -27.59 -31.80
C ALA A 343 -21.31 -26.83 -30.46
N SER A 344 -22.27 -27.14 -29.57
CA SER A 344 -22.32 -26.55 -28.23
C SER A 344 -21.22 -27.08 -27.30
N LEU A 345 -20.92 -28.38 -27.35
CA LEU A 345 -19.85 -28.99 -26.56
C LEU A 345 -18.44 -28.52 -27.00
N GLU A 346 -18.22 -28.33 -28.30
CA GLU A 346 -16.92 -27.86 -28.81
C GLU A 346 -16.61 -26.40 -28.45
N THR A 347 -17.67 -25.59 -28.34
CA THR A 347 -17.58 -24.19 -27.91
C THR A 347 -17.68 -24.01 -26.39
N TRP A 348 -18.07 -25.06 -25.66
CA TRP A 348 -18.18 -25.00 -24.21
C TRP A 348 -16.82 -24.78 -23.56
N ARG A 349 -16.80 -23.93 -22.55
CA ARG A 349 -15.68 -23.68 -21.64
C ARG A 349 -16.23 -23.75 -20.22
N SER A 350 -15.44 -24.26 -19.28
CA SER A 350 -15.87 -24.27 -17.87
C SER A 350 -15.97 -22.84 -17.36
N ASP A 351 -17.07 -22.49 -16.68
CA ASP A 351 -17.14 -21.24 -15.92
C ASP A 351 -16.10 -21.30 -14.77
N ASP A 352 -15.50 -20.14 -14.45
CA ASP A 352 -14.32 -19.85 -13.60
C ASP A 352 -14.32 -20.37 -12.13
N GLN A 353 -15.03 -21.45 -11.78
CA GLN A 353 -15.13 -21.95 -10.40
C GLN A 353 -14.55 -23.36 -10.18
N HIS A 354 -14.00 -24.00 -11.21
CA HIS A 354 -13.33 -25.29 -11.09
C HIS A 354 -12.01 -25.27 -11.87
N MET A 355 -10.90 -25.10 -11.14
CA MET A 355 -9.52 -25.09 -11.64
C MET A 355 -9.23 -24.02 -12.73
N GLY A 356 -9.36 -22.74 -12.35
CA GLY A 356 -9.02 -21.63 -13.25
C GLY A 356 -7.51 -21.51 -13.44
N ILE A 357 -7.03 -21.56 -14.68
CA ILE A 357 -5.61 -21.37 -15.02
C ILE A 357 -5.45 -19.99 -15.67
N SER A 358 -4.63 -19.12 -15.06
CA SER A 358 -4.41 -17.76 -15.56
C SER A 358 -2.98 -17.28 -15.33
N ALA A 359 -2.46 -16.45 -16.21
CA ALA A 359 -1.20 -15.75 -15.97
C ALA A 359 -1.42 -14.58 -14.99
N LEU A 360 -0.56 -14.46 -13.98
CA LEU A 360 -0.51 -13.33 -13.05
C LEU A 360 0.79 -12.56 -13.23
N PRO A 361 0.74 -11.26 -13.58
CA PRO A 361 1.95 -10.45 -13.74
C PRO A 361 2.65 -10.23 -12.40
N LEU A 362 3.98 -10.20 -12.43
CA LEU A 362 4.83 -9.89 -11.27
C LEU A 362 5.22 -8.41 -11.25
N PRO A 363 5.46 -7.79 -10.06
CA PRO A 363 5.84 -6.37 -9.95
C PRO A 363 7.11 -5.98 -10.71
N GLY A 364 8.04 -6.91 -10.93
CA GLY A 364 9.34 -6.68 -11.58
C GLY A 364 9.38 -7.06 -13.07
N GLY A 365 8.23 -7.36 -13.69
CA GLY A 365 8.17 -7.97 -15.03
C GLY A 365 8.12 -9.50 -14.99
N GLY A 366 7.58 -10.10 -16.06
CA GLY A 366 7.26 -11.54 -16.10
C GLY A 366 5.91 -11.90 -15.49
N ALA A 367 5.60 -13.19 -15.43
CA ALA A 367 4.35 -13.70 -14.90
C ALA A 367 4.49 -15.10 -14.29
N VAL A 368 3.59 -15.41 -13.36
CA VAL A 368 3.38 -16.78 -12.85
C VAL A 368 2.13 -17.39 -13.46
N THR A 369 2.09 -18.72 -13.57
CA THR A 369 0.86 -19.45 -13.93
C THR A 369 0.11 -19.79 -12.65
N LEU A 370 -1.00 -19.11 -12.37
CA LEU A 370 -1.89 -19.43 -11.26
C LEU A 370 -2.86 -20.56 -11.66
N ILE A 371 -2.88 -21.64 -10.88
CA ILE A 371 -3.91 -22.68 -10.88
C ILE A 371 -4.80 -22.47 -9.66
N ASP A 372 -5.97 -21.85 -9.86
CA ASP A 372 -6.96 -21.57 -8.83
C ASP A 372 -7.99 -22.71 -8.71
N ASP A 373 -7.79 -23.57 -7.71
CA ASP A 373 -8.74 -24.58 -7.29
C ASP A 373 -9.13 -24.41 -5.81
N SER A 374 -9.32 -23.14 -5.42
CA SER A 374 -9.41 -22.72 -4.02
C SER A 374 -10.79 -22.88 -3.37
N TYR A 375 -11.79 -23.42 -4.06
CA TYR A 375 -13.19 -23.46 -3.59
C TYR A 375 -13.50 -24.62 -2.63
N ASN A 376 -13.17 -25.86 -3.02
CA ASN A 376 -13.41 -27.05 -2.21
C ASN A 376 -12.18 -27.97 -2.23
N ALA A 377 -11.97 -28.70 -1.15
CA ALA A 377 -10.91 -29.69 -1.04
C ALA A 377 -11.45 -31.01 -0.50
N GLU A 378 -11.23 -32.06 -1.28
CA GLU A 378 -11.42 -33.46 -0.92
C GLU A 378 -10.12 -34.19 -1.30
N TYR A 379 -9.84 -35.33 -0.68
CA TYR A 379 -8.57 -36.04 -0.88
C TYR A 379 -8.25 -36.30 -2.35
N LEU A 380 -9.14 -36.97 -3.10
CA LEU A 380 -8.94 -37.23 -4.53
C LEU A 380 -8.85 -35.94 -5.36
N SER A 381 -9.55 -34.89 -4.95
CA SER A 381 -9.46 -33.59 -5.63
C SER A 381 -8.08 -32.96 -5.45
N MET A 382 -7.45 -33.09 -4.27
CA MET A 382 -6.06 -32.64 -4.03
C MET A 382 -5.08 -33.35 -4.95
N LEU A 383 -5.20 -34.68 -5.07
CA LEU A 383 -4.34 -35.47 -5.95
C LEU A 383 -4.44 -35.02 -7.41
N ASN A 384 -5.65 -34.84 -7.92
CA ASN A 384 -5.87 -34.37 -9.29
C ASN A 384 -5.24 -32.99 -9.52
N ALA A 385 -5.32 -32.07 -8.55
CA ALA A 385 -4.73 -30.75 -8.68
C ALA A 385 -3.19 -30.79 -8.67
N PHE A 386 -2.59 -31.71 -7.91
CA PHE A 386 -1.16 -31.96 -7.94
C PHE A 386 -0.72 -32.52 -9.29
N GLU A 387 -1.46 -33.46 -9.87
CA GLU A 387 -1.19 -33.99 -11.21
C GLU A 387 -1.25 -32.89 -12.29
N VAL A 388 -2.23 -31.99 -12.22
CA VAL A 388 -2.33 -30.88 -13.17
C VAL A 388 -1.15 -29.91 -13.02
N ALA A 389 -0.75 -29.58 -11.79
CA ALA A 389 0.43 -28.75 -11.57
C ALA A 389 1.71 -29.40 -12.11
N ALA A 390 1.86 -30.71 -11.89
CA ALA A 390 2.99 -31.50 -12.39
C ALA A 390 3.05 -31.51 -13.92
N GLN A 391 1.92 -31.78 -14.59
CA GLN A 391 1.85 -31.79 -16.05
C GLN A 391 2.22 -30.42 -16.63
N ARG A 392 1.75 -29.32 -16.02
CA ARG A 392 2.08 -27.97 -16.47
C ARG A 392 3.56 -27.64 -16.32
N ALA A 393 4.15 -28.01 -15.20
CA ALA A 393 5.59 -27.84 -14.97
C ALA A 393 6.42 -28.66 -15.99
N GLN A 394 5.96 -29.85 -16.37
CA GLN A 394 6.61 -30.69 -17.39
C GLN A 394 6.53 -30.10 -18.81
N GLU A 395 5.38 -29.52 -19.18
CA GLU A 395 5.16 -28.98 -20.54
C GLU A 395 5.79 -27.59 -20.75
N GLY A 396 5.73 -26.71 -19.76
CA GLY A 396 6.14 -25.30 -19.88
C GLY A 396 7.47 -24.94 -19.20
N GLY A 397 8.01 -25.82 -18.36
CA GLY A 397 9.06 -25.46 -17.40
C GLY A 397 8.51 -24.59 -16.25
N GLY A 398 9.18 -24.60 -15.09
CA GLY A 398 8.81 -23.79 -13.93
C GLY A 398 8.78 -24.57 -12.61
N ARG A 399 8.84 -23.84 -11.49
CA ARG A 399 8.75 -24.43 -10.14
C ARG A 399 7.30 -24.54 -9.71
N VAL A 400 6.93 -25.64 -9.05
CA VAL A 400 5.60 -25.80 -8.45
C VAL A 400 5.63 -25.23 -7.03
N ILE A 401 4.87 -24.15 -6.83
CA ILE A 401 4.67 -23.47 -5.55
C ILE A 401 3.23 -23.73 -5.08
N ALA A 402 3.06 -24.41 -3.96
CA ALA A 402 1.75 -24.81 -3.47
C ALA A 402 1.29 -23.93 -2.30
N LEU A 403 0.12 -23.30 -2.44
CA LEU A 403 -0.58 -22.58 -1.39
C LEU A 403 -1.81 -23.43 -1.02
N LEU A 404 -1.69 -24.21 0.05
CA LEU A 404 -2.68 -25.25 0.37
C LEU A 404 -3.45 -24.95 1.65
N GLY A 405 -4.76 -25.15 1.60
CA GLY A 405 -5.67 -25.09 2.74
C GLY A 405 -6.25 -26.45 3.08
N ARG A 406 -6.90 -26.53 4.25
CA ARG A 406 -7.48 -27.76 4.80
C ARG A 406 -8.49 -28.48 3.89
N ILE A 407 -8.56 -29.79 4.08
CA ILE A 407 -9.70 -30.66 3.75
C ILE A 407 -10.64 -30.70 4.95
N ILE A 408 -11.92 -30.40 4.74
CA ILE A 408 -12.92 -30.35 5.81
C ILE A 408 -13.59 -31.71 6.07
N ASN A 409 -14.31 -31.85 7.19
CA ASN A 409 -15.17 -32.99 7.55
C ASN A 409 -14.48 -34.36 7.61
N LEU A 410 -13.21 -34.40 8.02
CA LEU A 410 -12.45 -35.64 8.16
C LEU A 410 -12.55 -36.26 9.57
N GLY A 411 -13.07 -35.52 10.55
CA GLY A 411 -13.13 -35.94 11.95
C GLY A 411 -11.77 -36.41 12.46
N ASP A 412 -11.76 -37.54 13.17
CA ASP A 412 -10.55 -38.15 13.75
C ASP A 412 -9.51 -38.58 12.69
N ARG A 413 -9.91 -38.68 11.41
CA ARG A 413 -9.00 -39.03 10.31
C ARG A 413 -8.28 -37.81 9.71
N SER A 414 -8.55 -36.59 10.20
CA SER A 414 -8.01 -35.36 9.62
C SER A 414 -6.49 -35.38 9.53
N ALA A 415 -5.79 -35.69 10.63
CA ALA A 415 -4.33 -35.69 10.65
C ALA A 415 -3.74 -36.73 9.70
N ALA A 416 -4.30 -37.95 9.67
CA ALA A 416 -3.82 -39.03 8.81
C ALA A 416 -3.98 -38.70 7.31
N ILE A 417 -5.12 -38.13 6.93
CA ILE A 417 -5.40 -37.78 5.54
C ILE A 417 -4.54 -36.59 5.08
N HIS A 418 -4.41 -35.53 5.89
CA HIS A 418 -3.53 -34.39 5.54
C HIS A 418 -2.07 -34.83 5.42
N ARG A 419 -1.58 -35.67 6.35
CA ARG A 419 -0.25 -36.28 6.27
C ARG A 419 -0.05 -37.09 4.98
N SER A 420 -1.07 -37.83 4.54
CA SER A 420 -0.98 -38.66 3.33
C SER A 420 -0.86 -37.86 2.02
N LEU A 421 -1.05 -36.53 2.05
CA LEU A 421 -0.84 -35.66 0.88
C LEU A 421 0.64 -35.40 0.57
N ALA A 422 1.56 -35.67 1.51
CA ALA A 422 2.96 -35.33 1.36
C ALA A 422 3.61 -36.02 0.15
N GLN A 423 3.45 -37.34 0.04
CA GLN A 423 4.05 -38.11 -1.06
C GLN A 423 3.53 -37.67 -2.44
N PRO A 424 2.20 -37.56 -2.67
CA PRO A 424 1.67 -37.02 -3.92
C PRO A 424 2.13 -35.58 -4.24
N LEU A 425 2.23 -34.70 -3.24
CA LEU A 425 2.67 -33.32 -3.45
C LEU A 425 4.14 -33.24 -3.88
N LEU A 426 5.00 -34.09 -3.30
CA LEU A 426 6.40 -34.20 -3.69
C LEU A 426 6.56 -34.84 -5.07
N ALA A 427 5.77 -35.87 -5.39
CA ALA A 427 5.75 -36.50 -6.70
C ALA A 427 5.32 -35.52 -7.82
N ALA A 428 4.49 -34.53 -7.49
CA ALA A 428 4.14 -33.44 -8.39
C ALA A 428 5.26 -32.41 -8.59
N GLY A 429 6.41 -32.59 -7.94
CA GLY A 429 7.56 -31.70 -8.06
C GLY A 429 7.37 -30.38 -7.31
N CYS A 430 6.66 -30.35 -6.17
CA CYS A 430 6.54 -29.15 -5.36
C CYS A 430 7.87 -28.75 -4.71
N GLN A 431 8.34 -27.52 -4.97
CA GLN A 431 9.55 -26.98 -4.33
C GLN A 431 9.26 -26.21 -3.05
N GLN A 432 8.08 -25.59 -2.95
CA GLN A 432 7.71 -24.77 -1.80
C GLN A 432 6.22 -24.90 -1.50
N ALA A 433 5.90 -25.19 -0.23
CA ALA A 433 4.53 -25.34 0.26
C ALA A 433 4.25 -24.34 1.39
N PHE A 434 3.28 -23.46 1.17
CA PHE A 434 2.71 -22.53 2.13
C PHE A 434 1.35 -23.06 2.57
N LEU A 435 1.20 -23.37 3.86
CA LEU A 435 0.06 -24.13 4.36
C LEU A 435 -0.85 -23.27 5.24
N HIS A 436 -2.16 -23.46 5.13
CA HIS A 436 -3.16 -22.64 5.81
C HIS A 436 -4.15 -23.45 6.65
N GLY A 437 -4.27 -23.10 7.93
CA GLY A 437 -5.23 -23.66 8.88
C GLY A 437 -4.69 -24.85 9.66
N ASP A 438 -5.13 -24.99 10.92
CA ASP A 438 -4.55 -25.89 11.92
C ASP A 438 -4.45 -27.35 11.48
N GLU A 439 -5.39 -27.83 10.66
CA GLU A 439 -5.39 -29.21 10.16
C GLU A 439 -4.19 -29.51 9.24
N MET A 440 -3.61 -28.48 8.62
CA MET A 440 -2.46 -28.61 7.74
C MET A 440 -1.13 -28.80 8.47
N CYS A 441 -1.09 -28.68 9.81
CA CYS A 441 0.12 -28.99 10.60
C CYS A 441 0.60 -30.43 10.33
N ALA A 442 -0.31 -31.38 10.18
CA ALA A 442 0.05 -32.77 9.91
C ALA A 442 0.71 -32.98 8.53
N LEU A 443 0.40 -32.13 7.55
CA LEU A 443 1.11 -32.10 6.26
C LEU A 443 2.44 -31.35 6.40
N HIS A 444 2.46 -30.21 7.10
CA HIS A 444 3.67 -29.45 7.39
C HIS A 444 4.76 -30.34 7.99
N ASP A 445 4.42 -31.10 9.03
CA ASP A 445 5.33 -32.00 9.74
C ASP A 445 5.81 -33.19 8.90
N ALA A 446 5.10 -33.52 7.82
CA ALA A 446 5.41 -34.65 6.94
C ALA A 446 6.22 -34.26 5.70
N LEU A 447 6.32 -32.97 5.37
CA LEU A 447 7.12 -32.48 4.25
C LEU A 447 8.62 -32.39 4.61
N PRO A 448 9.57 -32.45 3.68
CA PRO A 448 10.98 -32.13 3.93
C PRO A 448 11.19 -30.65 4.30
N GLU A 449 12.24 -30.32 5.06
CA GLU A 449 12.50 -28.95 5.52
C GLU A 449 12.66 -27.96 4.36
N GLU A 450 13.23 -28.41 3.23
CA GLU A 450 13.48 -27.61 2.03
C GLU A 450 12.19 -27.18 1.31
N VAL A 451 11.08 -27.91 1.52
CA VAL A 451 9.77 -27.63 0.92
C VAL A 451 8.87 -26.84 1.88
N ARG A 452 9.16 -26.84 3.18
CA ARG A 452 8.36 -26.16 4.21
C ARG A 452 8.57 -24.65 4.18
N SER A 453 7.70 -23.91 3.49
CA SER A 453 7.74 -22.44 3.46
C SER A 453 6.90 -21.75 4.54
N GLY A 454 6.19 -22.53 5.35
CA GLY A 454 5.49 -22.05 6.55
C GLY A 454 4.07 -22.61 6.72
N HIS A 455 3.54 -22.45 7.93
CA HIS A 455 2.16 -22.72 8.29
C HIS A 455 1.53 -21.47 8.89
N PHE A 456 0.36 -21.09 8.40
CA PHE A 456 -0.27 -19.80 8.70
C PHE A 456 -1.71 -19.98 9.13
N SER A 457 -2.16 -19.14 10.05
CA SER A 457 -3.54 -19.11 10.56
C SER A 457 -4.46 -18.19 9.76
N THR A 458 -3.92 -17.33 8.89
CA THR A 458 -4.69 -16.38 8.07
C THR A 458 -4.23 -16.35 6.61
N ALA A 459 -5.17 -16.04 5.71
CA ALA A 459 -4.92 -15.92 4.29
C ALA A 459 -3.96 -14.76 3.97
N GLU A 460 -4.05 -13.64 4.70
CA GLU A 460 -3.11 -12.53 4.58
C GLU A 460 -1.67 -12.93 4.91
N ALA A 461 -1.44 -13.58 6.05
CA ALA A 461 -0.09 -13.95 6.45
C ALA A 461 0.55 -14.93 5.46
N LEU A 462 -0.24 -15.89 4.97
CA LEU A 462 0.18 -16.81 3.92
C LEU A 462 0.59 -16.05 2.64
N VAL A 463 -0.21 -15.09 2.18
CA VAL A 463 0.08 -14.35 0.94
C VAL A 463 1.28 -13.41 1.09
N GLU A 464 1.44 -12.74 2.23
CA GLU A 464 2.60 -11.88 2.47
C GLU A 464 3.90 -12.69 2.54
N ALA A 465 3.86 -13.93 3.00
CA ALA A 465 5.01 -14.83 2.96
C ALA A 465 5.26 -15.42 1.57
N ALA A 466 4.20 -15.78 0.83
CA ALA A 466 4.31 -16.43 -0.46
C ALA A 466 4.70 -15.48 -1.60
N ALA A 467 4.11 -14.28 -1.65
CA ALA A 467 4.28 -13.37 -2.79
C ALA A 467 5.74 -12.97 -3.08
N PRO A 468 6.61 -12.69 -2.07
CA PRO A 468 8.02 -12.39 -2.32
C PRO A 468 8.86 -13.57 -2.84
N ALA A 469 8.39 -14.80 -2.66
CA ALA A 469 9.10 -16.02 -3.09
C ALA A 469 8.86 -16.38 -4.57
N LEU A 470 7.82 -15.79 -5.17
CA LEU A 470 7.41 -16.03 -6.55
C LEU A 470 8.36 -15.37 -7.55
N ARG A 471 8.63 -16.08 -8.64
CA ARG A 471 9.52 -15.66 -9.74
C ARG A 471 8.86 -15.95 -11.08
N ASP A 472 9.37 -15.31 -12.13
CA ASP A 472 8.88 -15.51 -13.49
C ASP A 472 8.90 -17.01 -13.87
N GLY A 473 7.81 -17.48 -14.47
CA GLY A 473 7.63 -18.89 -14.87
C GLY A 473 7.19 -19.85 -13.75
N ASP A 474 7.00 -19.42 -12.49
CA ASP A 474 6.50 -20.31 -11.44
C ASP A 474 5.05 -20.78 -11.72
N ILE A 475 4.74 -22.02 -11.35
CA ILE A 475 3.40 -22.62 -11.35
C ILE A 475 2.86 -22.56 -9.92
N VAL A 476 1.89 -21.67 -9.68
CA VAL A 476 1.31 -21.42 -8.35
C VAL A 476 -0.01 -22.16 -8.21
N LEU A 477 -0.03 -23.24 -7.44
CA LEU A 477 -1.26 -24.00 -7.14
C LEU A 477 -1.91 -23.46 -5.86
N VAL A 478 -3.13 -22.92 -5.95
CA VAL A 478 -3.92 -22.53 -4.78
C VAL A 478 -5.07 -23.51 -4.61
N LYS A 479 -5.06 -24.29 -3.52
CA LYS A 479 -6.11 -25.29 -3.29
C LYS A 479 -6.45 -25.50 -1.82
N GLY A 480 -7.73 -25.48 -1.48
CA GLY A 480 -8.21 -25.68 -0.13
C GLY A 480 -9.72 -25.55 -0.05
N SER A 481 -10.31 -25.95 1.08
CA SER A 481 -11.75 -25.71 1.32
C SER A 481 -11.98 -24.31 1.89
N VAL A 482 -12.86 -23.53 1.25
CA VAL A 482 -13.28 -22.22 1.78
C VAL A 482 -14.26 -22.29 2.95
N ARG A 483 -14.85 -23.46 3.25
CA ARG A 483 -15.88 -23.54 4.29
C ARG A 483 -15.26 -23.24 5.66
N ASN A 484 -15.90 -22.31 6.38
CA ASN A 484 -15.47 -21.81 7.69
C ASN A 484 -13.99 -21.34 7.71
N SER A 485 -13.47 -20.84 6.59
CA SER A 485 -12.08 -20.40 6.45
C SER A 485 -12.00 -19.11 5.62
N ASP A 486 -11.05 -18.25 5.95
CA ASP A 486 -10.67 -17.07 5.17
C ASP A 486 -9.81 -17.41 3.94
N PHE A 487 -9.44 -18.69 3.74
CA PHE A 487 -8.70 -19.19 2.58
C PHE A 487 -9.27 -18.73 1.23
N ARG A 488 -10.60 -18.46 1.16
CA ARG A 488 -11.26 -17.86 -0.01
C ARG A 488 -10.66 -16.53 -0.49
N ARG A 489 -9.86 -15.88 0.36
CA ARG A 489 -9.27 -14.57 0.10
C ARG A 489 -7.89 -14.67 -0.54
N VAL A 490 -7.23 -15.84 -0.48
CA VAL A 490 -5.84 -16.05 -0.91
C VAL A 490 -5.62 -15.55 -2.34
N VAL A 491 -6.43 -15.99 -3.31
CA VAL A 491 -6.28 -15.61 -4.72
C VAL A 491 -6.46 -14.10 -4.92
N GLY A 492 -7.48 -13.51 -4.30
CA GLY A 492 -7.74 -12.07 -4.41
C GLY A 492 -6.66 -11.21 -3.73
N LEU A 493 -6.08 -11.70 -2.62
CA LEU A 493 -4.97 -11.06 -1.94
C LEU A 493 -3.68 -11.16 -2.77
N LEU A 494 -3.39 -12.34 -3.32
CA LEU A 494 -2.22 -12.60 -4.14
C LEU A 494 -2.23 -11.71 -5.40
N LYS A 495 -3.36 -11.67 -6.11
CA LYS A 495 -3.56 -10.77 -7.26
C LYS A 495 -3.25 -9.31 -6.90
N ARG A 496 -3.85 -8.79 -5.81
CA ARG A 496 -3.60 -7.42 -5.35
C ARG A 496 -2.14 -7.17 -4.99
N ARG A 497 -1.50 -8.12 -4.30
CA ARG A 497 -0.14 -8.01 -3.80
C ARG A 497 0.91 -7.99 -4.92
N LEU A 498 0.68 -8.76 -5.98
CA LEU A 498 1.55 -8.83 -7.15
C LEU A 498 1.33 -7.68 -8.15
N THR A 499 0.18 -7.01 -8.09
CA THR A 499 -0.07 -5.76 -8.84
C THR A 499 0.33 -4.49 -8.08
N ALA A 500 0.77 -4.60 -6.83
CA ALA A 500 1.12 -3.43 -6.01
C ALA A 500 2.55 -2.96 -6.32
N SER A 501 2.69 -1.67 -6.61
CA SER A 501 4.01 -1.03 -6.69
C SER A 501 4.79 -1.19 -5.37
N PRO A 502 6.13 -1.35 -5.44
CA PRO A 502 6.95 -1.34 -4.24
C PRO A 502 6.76 -0.02 -3.49
N ALA A 503 6.63 -0.08 -2.16
CA ALA A 503 6.51 1.11 -1.34
C ALA A 503 7.86 1.83 -1.26
N LEU A 504 7.83 3.17 -1.27
CA LEU A 504 9.01 4.01 -1.06
C LEU A 504 9.55 3.75 0.36
N ALA A 505 10.79 3.28 0.48
CA ALA A 505 11.33 2.92 1.79
C ALA A 505 11.65 4.17 2.64
N LYS A 506 11.75 3.99 3.95
CA LYS A 506 12.12 5.08 4.87
C LYS A 506 13.48 5.65 4.46
N GLY A 507 13.55 6.97 4.26
CA GLY A 507 14.77 7.69 3.89
C GLY A 507 15.09 7.68 2.39
N GLN A 508 14.27 7.03 1.56
CA GLN A 508 14.34 7.14 0.10
C GLN A 508 13.49 8.32 -0.39
N THR A 509 13.94 8.93 -1.48
CA THR A 509 13.22 9.96 -2.22
C THR A 509 12.85 9.44 -3.61
N ALA A 510 11.70 9.87 -4.11
CA ALA A 510 11.28 9.68 -5.50
C ALA A 510 11.26 11.03 -6.21
N ARG A 511 11.63 11.04 -7.49
CA ARG A 511 11.78 12.26 -8.29
C ARG A 511 11.30 12.02 -9.72
N LEU A 512 10.59 12.99 -10.28
CA LEU A 512 10.12 12.95 -11.66
C LEU A 512 10.18 14.35 -12.28
N LEU A 513 10.73 14.46 -13.48
CA LEU A 513 10.75 15.69 -14.27
C LEU A 513 10.12 15.42 -15.63
N MET A 514 9.10 16.20 -15.97
CA MET A 514 8.31 16.06 -17.19
C MET A 514 8.12 17.42 -17.88
N ASN A 515 8.27 17.43 -19.20
CA ASN A 515 7.84 18.55 -20.02
C ASN A 515 6.33 18.42 -20.23
N LEU A 516 5.54 19.31 -19.63
CA LEU A 516 4.08 19.28 -19.74
C LEU A 516 3.57 19.76 -21.09
N THR A 517 4.36 20.56 -21.81
CA THR A 517 4.03 21.01 -23.17
C THR A 517 4.09 19.85 -24.16
N THR A 518 5.14 19.04 -24.11
CA THR A 518 5.35 17.92 -25.06
C THR A 518 4.81 16.58 -24.56
N GLY A 519 4.65 16.41 -23.25
CA GLY A 519 4.31 15.13 -22.63
C GLY A 519 5.54 14.25 -22.31
N GLU A 520 6.75 14.70 -22.64
CA GLU A 520 7.98 13.92 -22.47
C GLU A 520 8.44 13.87 -21.00
N THR A 521 8.73 12.68 -20.49
CA THR A 521 9.37 12.51 -19.18
C THR A 521 10.88 12.45 -19.34
N ARG A 522 11.60 13.44 -18.80
CA ARG A 522 13.06 13.55 -18.90
C ARG A 522 13.79 12.77 -17.82
N LEU A 523 13.19 12.66 -16.63
CA LEU A 523 13.76 11.90 -15.50
C LEU A 523 12.63 11.24 -14.71
N SER A 524 12.83 9.98 -14.32
CA SER A 524 11.96 9.25 -13.40
C SER A 524 12.81 8.34 -12.51
N GLU A 525 13.05 8.76 -11.27
CA GLU A 525 13.76 8.00 -10.25
C GLU A 525 12.76 7.55 -9.19
N GLN A 526 12.57 6.23 -9.05
CA GLN A 526 11.56 5.65 -8.16
C GLN A 526 10.13 6.19 -8.42
N GLY A 527 9.84 6.68 -9.64
CA GLY A 527 8.59 7.36 -9.97
C GLY A 527 7.33 6.51 -9.77
N ASP A 528 7.46 5.18 -9.89
CA ASP A 528 6.39 4.21 -9.66
C ASP A 528 6.34 3.67 -8.22
N SER A 529 7.21 4.14 -7.31
CA SER A 529 7.19 3.70 -5.92
C SER A 529 6.01 4.30 -5.17
N ALA A 530 5.26 3.46 -4.47
CA ALA A 530 4.06 3.87 -3.76
C ALA A 530 4.38 4.66 -2.49
N PHE A 531 3.68 5.78 -2.29
CA PHE A 531 3.74 6.56 -1.06
C PHE A 531 2.35 7.06 -0.63
N ALA A 532 2.26 7.58 0.60
CA ALA A 532 1.00 8.08 1.15
C ALA A 532 0.52 9.36 0.43
N PRO A 533 -0.69 9.38 -0.16
CA PRO A 533 -1.17 10.47 -1.00
C PRO A 533 -1.81 11.58 -0.17
N THR A 534 -1.13 12.05 0.88
CA THR A 534 -1.65 13.11 1.75
C THR A 534 -2.06 14.31 0.89
N TYR A 535 -3.27 14.82 1.08
CA TYR A 535 -3.89 15.92 0.33
C TYR A 535 -4.09 15.72 -1.19
N LEU A 536 -3.81 14.54 -1.76
CA LEU A 536 -4.06 14.29 -3.21
C LEU A 536 -5.53 14.48 -3.60
N SER A 537 -6.47 14.15 -2.71
CA SER A 537 -7.91 14.35 -2.93
C SER A 537 -8.26 15.80 -3.29
N GLN A 538 -7.46 16.77 -2.84
CA GLN A 538 -7.68 18.19 -3.08
C GLN A 538 -7.35 18.58 -4.53
N LEU A 539 -6.28 18.01 -5.11
CA LEU A 539 -5.99 18.17 -6.54
C LEU A 539 -7.05 17.49 -7.41
N LEU A 540 -7.54 16.31 -7.00
CA LEU A 540 -8.62 15.63 -7.72
C LEU A 540 -9.95 16.42 -7.63
N LEU A 541 -10.28 16.99 -6.46
CA LEU A 541 -11.44 17.88 -6.30
C LEU A 541 -11.32 19.14 -7.15
N ALA A 542 -10.12 19.68 -7.30
CA ALA A 542 -9.85 20.81 -8.20
C ALA A 542 -10.20 20.49 -9.66
N VAL A 543 -9.97 19.26 -10.14
CA VAL A 543 -10.43 18.83 -11.48
C VAL A 543 -11.96 18.87 -11.57
N CYS A 544 -12.65 18.24 -10.60
CA CYS A 544 -14.12 18.22 -10.58
C CYS A 544 -14.71 19.63 -10.53
N LEU A 545 -14.08 20.55 -9.79
CA LEU A 545 -14.52 21.93 -9.72
C LEU A 545 -14.27 22.69 -11.04
N ALA A 546 -13.10 22.53 -11.65
CA ALA A 546 -12.78 23.13 -12.94
C ALA A 546 -13.81 22.73 -14.01
N GLU A 547 -14.23 21.46 -14.03
CA GLU A 547 -15.29 20.97 -14.92
C GLU A 547 -16.63 21.69 -14.68
N ARG A 548 -17.03 21.88 -13.42
CA ARG A 548 -18.30 22.55 -13.07
C ARG A 548 -18.29 24.05 -13.39
N LEU A 549 -17.17 24.72 -13.15
CA LEU A 549 -16.99 26.14 -13.50
C LEU A 549 -17.05 26.33 -15.02
N LEU A 550 -16.35 25.50 -15.80
CA LEU A 550 -16.42 25.56 -17.26
C LEU A 550 -17.82 25.26 -17.80
N ALA A 551 -18.53 24.33 -17.18
CA ALA A 551 -19.91 24.03 -17.51
C ALA A 551 -20.91 25.10 -17.02
N LYS A 552 -20.44 26.17 -16.36
CA LYS A 552 -21.25 27.23 -15.73
C LYS A 552 -22.33 26.69 -14.79
N LYS A 553 -22.03 25.57 -14.11
CA LYS A 553 -22.93 24.95 -13.11
C LYS A 553 -22.73 25.52 -11.71
N ILE A 554 -21.61 26.20 -11.48
CA ILE A 554 -21.25 26.89 -10.24
C ILE A 554 -20.37 28.07 -10.61
N ASP A 555 -20.33 29.11 -9.78
CA ASP A 555 -19.46 30.28 -9.94
C ASP A 555 -18.53 30.44 -8.73
N LEU A 556 -17.44 31.16 -8.90
CA LEU A 556 -16.46 31.41 -7.84
C LEU A 556 -17.06 32.17 -6.64
N ASP A 557 -18.05 33.01 -6.88
CA ASP A 557 -18.77 33.78 -5.85
C ASP A 557 -19.99 33.04 -5.29
N THR A 558 -20.25 31.81 -5.75
CA THR A 558 -21.35 30.99 -5.20
C THR A 558 -21.15 30.82 -3.69
N PRO A 559 -22.13 31.21 -2.86
CA PRO A 559 -22.05 31.05 -1.42
C PRO A 559 -22.26 29.58 -1.04
N VAL A 560 -21.42 29.08 -0.14
CA VAL A 560 -21.52 27.75 0.45
C VAL A 560 -21.81 27.90 1.93
N GLU A 561 -22.87 27.26 2.42
CA GLU A 561 -23.21 27.23 3.84
C GLU A 561 -22.33 26.23 4.59
N MET A 562 -21.78 26.66 5.72
CA MET A 562 -20.85 25.85 6.51
C MET A 562 -21.60 24.95 7.50
N HIS A 563 -21.30 23.65 7.48
CA HIS A 563 -21.86 22.68 8.40
C HIS A 563 -20.79 22.16 9.37
N GLY A 564 -21.23 21.49 10.45
CA GLY A 564 -20.32 20.99 11.46
C GLY A 564 -19.44 19.84 10.95
N ILE A 565 -18.12 20.05 10.90
CA ILE A 565 -17.15 18.99 10.61
C ILE A 565 -16.68 18.33 11.91
N ALA A 566 -16.63 17.00 11.94
CA ALA A 566 -16.25 16.26 13.14
C ALA A 566 -14.84 16.65 13.63
N ALA A 567 -14.68 16.93 14.93
CA ALA A 567 -13.43 17.46 15.50
C ALA A 567 -12.18 16.61 15.20
N HIS A 568 -12.32 15.27 15.19
CA HIS A 568 -11.24 14.35 14.86
C HIS A 568 -10.74 14.46 13.39
N VAL A 569 -11.49 15.13 12.51
CA VAL A 569 -11.07 15.48 11.15
C VAL A 569 -10.08 16.63 11.19
N LEU A 570 -10.35 17.64 12.02
CA LEU A 570 -9.58 18.87 12.07
C LEU A 570 -8.38 18.78 13.02
N GLN A 571 -8.42 17.88 14.00
CA GLN A 571 -7.35 17.71 14.98
C GLN A 571 -6.01 17.38 14.30
N GLY A 572 -5.05 18.30 14.42
CA GLY A 572 -3.69 18.17 13.85
C GLY A 572 -3.60 18.30 12.32
N ASN A 573 -4.69 18.68 11.64
CA ASN A 573 -4.71 18.89 10.20
C ASN A 573 -4.95 20.37 9.87
N PRO A 574 -4.46 20.88 8.72
CA PRO A 574 -4.77 22.23 8.27
C PRO A 574 -6.27 22.42 8.07
N ALA A 575 -6.78 23.57 8.50
CA ALA A 575 -8.19 23.93 8.42
C ALA A 575 -8.33 25.46 8.42
N LEU A 576 -9.39 25.98 7.80
CA LEU A 576 -9.74 27.39 7.87
C LEU A 576 -10.44 27.74 9.20
N GLY A 577 -11.03 26.76 9.87
CA GLY A 577 -11.72 26.95 11.15
C GLY A 577 -13.09 27.62 10.98
N LEU A 578 -13.80 27.27 9.90
CA LEU A 578 -15.08 27.88 9.52
C LEU A 578 -16.18 27.54 10.54
N GLN A 579 -16.98 28.53 10.92
CA GLN A 579 -18.04 28.36 11.92
C GLN A 579 -19.31 27.76 11.29
N ARG A 580 -19.97 26.86 12.00
CA ARG A 580 -21.26 26.31 11.57
C ARG A 580 -22.28 27.44 11.38
N GLY A 581 -22.98 27.45 10.25
CA GLY A 581 -23.98 28.46 9.89
C GLY A 581 -23.40 29.73 9.28
N SER A 582 -22.06 29.89 9.20
CA SER A 582 -21.46 30.95 8.39
C SER A 582 -21.49 30.57 6.90
N THR A 583 -21.22 31.53 6.03
CA THR A 583 -21.06 31.30 4.58
C THR A 583 -19.63 31.58 4.14
N ALA A 584 -19.15 30.85 3.14
CA ALA A 584 -17.90 31.12 2.45
C ALA A 584 -18.11 30.95 0.94
N THR A 585 -17.37 31.70 0.12
CA THR A 585 -17.46 31.55 -1.35
C THR A 585 -16.69 30.33 -1.82
N VAL A 586 -17.09 29.75 -2.96
CA VAL A 586 -16.32 28.69 -3.64
C VAL A 586 -14.86 29.11 -3.80
N LYS A 587 -14.59 30.35 -4.22
CA LYS A 587 -13.23 30.93 -4.29
C LYS A 587 -12.46 30.77 -2.99
N SER A 588 -13.05 31.19 -1.87
CA SER A 588 -12.40 31.13 -0.55
C SER A 588 -12.05 29.68 -0.16
N LEU A 589 -12.94 28.75 -0.44
CA LEU A 589 -12.71 27.33 -0.14
C LEU A 589 -11.62 26.74 -1.04
N VAL A 590 -11.56 27.09 -2.32
CA VAL A 590 -10.50 26.65 -3.24
C VAL A 590 -9.15 27.19 -2.81
N GLN A 591 -9.08 28.47 -2.46
CA GLN A 591 -7.85 29.08 -1.97
C GLN A 591 -7.39 28.40 -0.67
N GLY A 592 -8.30 28.18 0.29
CA GLY A 592 -7.97 27.44 1.50
C GLY A 592 -7.46 26.02 1.23
N MET A 593 -8.06 25.34 0.25
CA MET A 593 -7.66 24.01 -0.18
C MET A 593 -6.29 24.00 -0.86
N LEU A 594 -6.01 24.87 -1.84
CA LEU A 594 -4.76 24.83 -2.62
C LEU A 594 -3.57 25.56 -1.96
N ILE A 595 -3.82 26.53 -1.08
CA ILE A 595 -2.77 27.31 -0.40
C ILE A 595 -2.45 26.72 0.97
N HIS A 596 -3.46 26.31 1.72
CA HIS A 596 -3.31 25.86 3.11
C HIS A 596 -3.57 24.36 3.32
N ASN A 597 -3.97 23.62 2.27
CA ASN A 597 -4.40 22.22 2.37
C ASN A 597 -5.59 22.01 3.33
N ALA A 598 -6.47 23.01 3.46
CA ALA A 598 -7.53 23.03 4.47
C ALA A 598 -8.55 21.89 4.28
N CYS A 599 -8.62 21.00 5.28
CA CYS A 599 -9.47 19.80 5.26
C CYS A 599 -10.96 20.12 5.30
N ASP A 600 -11.36 21.14 6.07
CA ASP A 600 -12.74 21.64 6.14
C ASP A 600 -13.18 22.23 4.80
N ALA A 601 -12.33 23.00 4.14
CA ALA A 601 -12.63 23.54 2.81
C ALA A 601 -12.85 22.43 1.76
N ALA A 602 -12.00 21.40 1.78
CA ALA A 602 -12.11 20.26 0.86
C ALA A 602 -13.44 19.48 1.05
N ILE A 603 -13.89 19.29 2.30
CA ILE A 603 -15.15 18.60 2.59
C ILE A 603 -16.35 19.42 2.11
N HIS A 604 -16.39 20.71 2.43
CA HIS A 604 -17.51 21.57 2.01
C HIS A 604 -17.60 21.67 0.48
N LEU A 605 -16.46 21.75 -0.22
CA LEU A 605 -16.45 21.70 -1.69
C LEU A 605 -16.94 20.35 -2.21
N ALA A 606 -16.46 19.24 -1.66
CA ALA A 606 -16.88 17.90 -2.05
C ALA A 606 -18.40 17.72 -1.91
N GLU A 607 -18.97 18.14 -0.79
CA GLU A 607 -20.41 18.06 -0.51
C GLU A 607 -21.22 19.00 -1.38
N THR A 608 -20.72 20.20 -1.67
CA THR A 608 -21.35 21.13 -2.61
C THR A 608 -21.41 20.55 -4.03
N LEU A 609 -20.35 19.87 -4.47
CA LEU A 609 -20.23 19.35 -5.84
C LEU A 609 -21.01 18.06 -6.08
N ALA A 610 -21.16 17.21 -5.05
CA ALA A 610 -21.71 15.85 -5.19
C ALA A 610 -22.85 15.52 -4.22
N GLY A 611 -23.27 16.46 -3.37
CA GLY A 611 -24.33 16.30 -2.37
C GLY A 611 -23.90 15.61 -1.07
N SER A 612 -22.84 14.79 -1.09
CA SER A 612 -22.25 14.21 0.12
C SER A 612 -20.78 13.85 -0.08
N SER A 613 -20.03 13.73 1.04
CA SER A 613 -18.65 13.25 1.04
C SER A 613 -18.51 11.83 0.43
N ALA A 614 -19.54 10.98 0.55
CA ALA A 614 -19.54 9.62 0.01
C ALA A 614 -19.65 9.61 -1.52
N GLU A 615 -20.59 10.38 -2.07
CA GLU A 615 -20.76 10.51 -3.53
C GLU A 615 -19.58 11.25 -4.16
N ALA A 616 -19.04 12.26 -3.48
CA ALA A 616 -17.80 12.92 -3.91
C ALA A 616 -16.64 11.92 -3.98
N LEU A 617 -16.41 11.11 -2.95
CA LEU A 617 -15.35 10.09 -2.97
C LEU A 617 -15.53 9.09 -4.13
N LYS A 618 -16.78 8.69 -4.43
CA LYS A 618 -17.09 7.83 -5.57
C LYS A 618 -16.73 8.52 -6.89
N ALA A 619 -17.07 9.79 -7.06
CA ALA A 619 -16.69 10.59 -8.22
C ALA A 619 -15.18 10.72 -8.37
N LEU A 620 -14.44 11.02 -7.28
CA LEU A 620 -12.98 11.11 -7.31
C LEU A 620 -12.32 9.78 -7.68
N ARG A 621 -12.84 8.64 -7.20
CA ARG A 621 -12.36 7.31 -7.60
C ARG A 621 -12.63 7.01 -9.07
N SER A 622 -13.81 7.39 -9.57
CA SER A 622 -14.11 7.29 -10.99
C SER A 622 -13.17 8.14 -11.83
N LEU A 623 -12.79 9.34 -11.35
CA LEU A 623 -11.80 10.18 -12.03
C LEU A 623 -10.42 9.54 -12.03
N VAL A 624 -9.97 8.96 -10.90
CA VAL A 624 -8.71 8.19 -10.82
C VAL A 624 -8.66 7.07 -11.86
N ASP A 625 -9.77 6.33 -12.02
CA ASP A 625 -9.88 5.27 -13.03
C ASP A 625 -9.85 5.85 -14.46
N GLN A 626 -10.57 6.94 -14.72
CA GLN A 626 -10.60 7.61 -16.04
C GLN A 626 -9.24 8.20 -16.46
N LEU A 627 -8.45 8.68 -15.50
CA LEU A 627 -7.10 9.21 -15.74
C LEU A 627 -6.04 8.11 -15.81
N GLU A 628 -6.45 6.85 -15.71
CA GLU A 628 -5.57 5.68 -15.64
C GLU A 628 -4.48 5.80 -14.56
N MET A 629 -4.82 6.37 -13.39
CA MET A 629 -3.93 6.45 -12.23
C MET A 629 -3.92 5.09 -11.50
N ARG A 630 -3.36 4.07 -12.14
CA ARG A 630 -3.48 2.64 -11.77
C ARG A 630 -2.91 2.30 -10.39
N HIS A 631 -2.02 3.13 -9.86
CA HIS A 631 -1.37 2.93 -8.57
C HIS A 631 -2.00 3.78 -7.46
N THR A 632 -3.01 4.58 -7.78
CA THR A 632 -3.64 5.52 -6.87
C THR A 632 -4.87 4.93 -6.22
N HIS A 633 -4.93 5.02 -4.89
CA HIS A 633 -6.11 4.70 -4.12
C HIS A 633 -6.34 5.76 -3.05
N ILE A 634 -7.52 6.36 -3.06
CA ILE A 634 -7.98 7.30 -2.04
C ILE A 634 -9.21 6.76 -1.31
N ASN A 635 -9.41 7.17 -0.07
CA ASN A 635 -10.52 6.70 0.77
C ASN A 635 -11.25 7.82 1.54
N ASN A 636 -10.89 9.08 1.31
CA ASN A 636 -11.59 10.23 1.86
C ASN A 636 -11.39 11.45 0.96
N VAL A 637 -12.28 12.42 1.10
CA VAL A 637 -12.24 13.70 0.35
C VAL A 637 -11.41 14.78 1.07
N SER A 638 -11.21 14.65 2.39
CA SER A 638 -10.51 15.66 3.18
C SER A 638 -9.00 15.74 2.90
N GLY A 639 -8.43 14.71 2.27
CA GLY A 639 -6.98 14.60 2.03
C GLY A 639 -6.17 14.09 3.23
N ARG A 640 -6.84 13.57 4.26
CA ARG A 640 -6.16 13.09 5.47
C ARG A 640 -5.54 11.73 5.23
N PRO A 641 -4.38 11.43 5.86
CA PRO A 641 -3.80 10.09 5.83
C PRO A 641 -4.75 9.05 6.44
N ARG A 642 -4.99 7.96 5.73
CA ARG A 642 -5.77 6.81 6.20
C ARG A 642 -5.14 5.51 5.68
N PRO A 643 -5.28 4.39 6.41
CA PRO A 643 -4.79 3.09 5.95
C PRO A 643 -5.32 2.72 4.56
N GLY A 644 -4.45 2.13 3.74
CA GLY A 644 -4.78 1.66 2.38
C GLY A 644 -4.71 2.72 1.28
N GLN A 645 -4.51 4.00 1.62
CA GLN A 645 -4.26 5.03 0.62
C GLN A 645 -2.84 4.92 0.04
N ARG A 646 -2.71 5.14 -1.26
CA ARG A 646 -1.41 5.13 -1.98
C ARG A 646 -1.49 5.93 -3.28
N THR A 647 -0.35 6.39 -3.78
CA THR A 647 -0.16 6.94 -5.13
C THR A 647 1.31 6.83 -5.53
N THR A 648 1.64 7.23 -6.76
CA THR A 648 3.00 7.28 -7.31
C THR A 648 3.23 8.64 -7.99
N LEU A 649 4.48 9.03 -8.21
CA LEU A 649 4.77 10.28 -8.94
C LEU A 649 4.33 10.19 -10.40
N THR A 650 4.39 9.00 -11.01
CA THR A 650 3.87 8.74 -12.35
C THR A 650 2.38 9.05 -12.46
N ASP A 651 1.57 8.61 -11.48
CA ASP A 651 0.14 8.90 -11.46
C ASP A 651 -0.13 10.41 -11.24
N ILE A 652 0.65 11.08 -10.39
CA ILE A 652 0.55 12.53 -10.19
C ILE A 652 0.92 13.29 -11.46
N ALA A 653 1.97 12.89 -12.18
CA ALA A 653 2.36 13.50 -13.44
C ALA A 653 1.24 13.40 -14.49
N ARG A 654 0.54 12.25 -14.55
CA ARG A 654 -0.66 12.09 -15.40
C ARG A 654 -1.77 13.06 -15.04
N LEU A 655 -2.06 13.22 -13.74
CA LEU A 655 -3.05 14.19 -13.27
C LEU A 655 -2.66 15.63 -13.67
N MET A 656 -1.40 16.00 -13.50
CA MET A 656 -0.91 17.34 -13.86
C MET A 656 -0.91 17.58 -15.38
N HIS A 657 -0.58 16.57 -16.18
CA HIS A 657 -0.69 16.64 -17.63
C HIS A 657 -2.16 16.77 -18.08
N HIS A 658 -3.09 16.10 -17.41
CA HIS A 658 -4.51 16.29 -17.65
C HIS A 658 -4.97 17.73 -17.36
N PHE A 659 -4.51 18.35 -16.27
CA PHE A 659 -4.74 19.78 -16.02
C PHE A 659 -4.24 20.64 -17.17
N GLN A 660 -3.01 20.42 -17.66
CA GLN A 660 -2.46 21.19 -18.77
C GLN A 660 -3.29 21.04 -20.06
N LEU A 661 -3.74 19.83 -20.38
CA LEU A 661 -4.49 19.57 -21.62
C LEU A 661 -5.95 20.06 -21.58
N ARG A 662 -6.63 19.95 -20.43
CA ARG A 662 -8.07 20.22 -20.32
C ARG A 662 -8.39 21.54 -19.62
N TYR A 663 -7.57 21.92 -18.65
CA TYR A 663 -7.85 23.02 -17.72
C TYR A 663 -6.59 23.91 -17.49
N PRO A 664 -5.89 24.38 -18.55
CA PRO A 664 -4.61 25.09 -18.37
C PRO A 664 -4.74 26.38 -17.55
N HIS A 665 -5.88 27.06 -17.63
CA HIS A 665 -6.20 28.23 -16.81
C HIS A 665 -6.26 27.90 -15.32
N TRP A 666 -6.54 26.65 -14.94
CA TRP A 666 -6.58 26.21 -13.55
C TRP A 666 -5.18 26.14 -12.93
N LEU A 667 -4.15 25.86 -13.73
CA LEU A 667 -2.77 25.82 -13.23
C LEU A 667 -2.32 27.17 -12.65
N THR A 668 -2.94 28.28 -13.06
CA THR A 668 -2.65 29.62 -12.52
C THR A 668 -2.94 29.73 -11.02
N TRP A 669 -3.89 28.94 -10.49
CA TRP A 669 -4.19 28.88 -9.05
C TRP A 669 -3.05 28.23 -8.25
N LEU A 670 -2.21 27.42 -8.90
CA LEU A 670 -0.99 26.91 -8.27
C LEU A 670 0.09 28.00 -8.14
N GLY A 671 -0.03 29.11 -8.86
CA GLY A 671 0.81 30.30 -8.71
C GLY A 671 0.43 31.19 -7.52
N GLU A 672 -0.80 31.08 -7.00
CA GLU A 672 -1.18 31.87 -5.81
C GLU A 672 -0.36 31.42 -4.57
N HIS A 673 0.31 32.37 -3.93
CA HIS A 673 1.16 32.10 -2.76
C HIS A 673 0.45 32.40 -1.43
N GLU A 674 -0.41 33.41 -1.41
CA GLU A 674 -1.18 33.79 -0.23
C GLU A 674 -2.59 34.23 -0.59
N ALA A 675 -3.52 34.05 0.35
CA ALA A 675 -4.90 34.50 0.21
C ALA A 675 -5.44 35.00 1.55
N ALA A 676 -6.16 36.12 1.52
CA ALA A 676 -6.96 36.59 2.63
C ALA A 676 -8.35 35.93 2.58
N ILE A 677 -8.67 35.14 3.61
CA ILE A 677 -9.96 34.47 3.74
C ILE A 677 -10.56 34.88 5.09
N GLY A 678 -11.62 35.70 5.04
CA GLY A 678 -12.08 36.43 6.21
C GLY A 678 -11.01 37.40 6.71
N GLU A 679 -10.78 37.43 8.01
CA GLU A 679 -9.77 38.30 8.66
C GLU A 679 -8.36 37.67 8.72
N ARG A 680 -8.18 36.47 8.15
CA ARG A 680 -6.91 35.72 8.22
C ARG A 680 -6.23 35.65 6.86
N VAL A 681 -4.91 35.79 6.87
CA VAL A 681 -4.05 35.57 5.68
C VAL A 681 -3.43 34.19 5.78
N TYR A 682 -3.65 33.37 4.77
CA TYR A 682 -3.08 32.03 4.61
C TYR A 682 -1.96 32.06 3.58
N ARG A 683 -0.88 31.32 3.84
CA ARG A 683 0.30 31.25 2.97
C ARG A 683 0.69 29.81 2.70
N LYS A 684 1.20 29.54 1.49
CA LYS A 684 1.80 28.24 1.16
C LYS A 684 3.00 27.95 2.05
N SER A 685 3.22 26.66 2.30
CA SER A 685 4.37 26.20 3.09
C SER A 685 5.68 26.20 2.31
N GLY A 686 5.64 26.01 0.99
CA GLY A 686 6.81 26.01 0.11
C GLY A 686 7.20 27.41 -0.35
N ASN A 687 8.49 27.67 -0.51
CA ASN A 687 9.07 28.98 -0.82
C ASN A 687 9.66 29.07 -2.24
N LEU A 688 9.23 28.22 -3.18
CA LEU A 688 9.75 28.24 -4.57
C LEU A 688 9.22 29.41 -5.40
N HIS A 689 8.04 29.93 -5.05
CA HIS A 689 7.45 31.07 -5.76
C HIS A 689 8.13 32.39 -5.38
N SER A 690 8.45 32.59 -4.10
CA SER A 690 8.93 33.88 -3.57
C SER A 690 10.27 34.34 -4.15
N ASN A 691 11.07 33.44 -4.73
CA ASN A 691 12.34 33.75 -5.38
C ASN A 691 12.31 33.53 -6.91
N GLY A 692 11.14 33.28 -7.50
CA GLY A 692 10.99 33.05 -8.94
C GLY A 692 11.48 31.69 -9.44
N SER A 693 11.85 30.76 -8.53
CA SER A 693 12.28 29.41 -8.89
C SER A 693 11.16 28.59 -9.55
N ALA A 694 9.92 28.77 -9.10
CA ALA A 694 8.76 28.13 -9.71
C ALA A 694 7.62 29.14 -9.87
N TRP A 695 6.98 29.09 -11.03
CA TRP A 695 5.76 29.84 -11.34
C TRP A 695 4.55 29.31 -10.58
N GLY A 696 4.45 28.00 -10.37
CA GLY A 696 3.36 27.38 -9.61
C GLY A 696 3.82 26.21 -8.76
N GLN A 697 3.12 25.93 -7.67
CA GLN A 697 3.45 24.80 -6.79
C GLN A 697 2.23 24.28 -6.01
N PHE A 698 2.29 23.00 -5.64
CA PHE A 698 1.42 22.37 -4.66
C PHE A 698 2.26 21.50 -3.72
N CYS A 699 2.20 21.77 -2.42
CA CYS A 699 3.01 21.10 -1.40
C CYS A 699 2.10 20.36 -0.42
N ALA A 700 2.33 19.07 -0.24
CA ALA A 700 1.49 18.20 0.58
C ALA A 700 2.30 17.46 1.66
N GLY A 701 3.06 18.23 2.44
CA GLY A 701 3.91 17.71 3.50
C GLY A 701 5.23 17.16 2.95
N ARG A 702 5.29 15.85 2.68
CA ARG A 702 6.51 15.14 2.24
C ARG A 702 6.57 14.85 0.75
N TRP A 703 5.59 15.32 -0.01
CA TRP A 703 5.56 15.25 -1.46
C TRP A 703 4.93 16.53 -2.02
N GLY A 704 5.18 16.81 -3.29
CA GLY A 704 4.62 17.97 -3.96
C GLY A 704 5.04 18.06 -5.42
N VAL A 705 4.57 19.13 -6.06
CA VAL A 705 4.87 19.47 -7.44
C VAL A 705 5.23 20.95 -7.58
N ALA A 706 6.09 21.25 -8.55
CA ALA A 706 6.44 22.60 -8.97
C ALA A 706 6.37 22.72 -10.50
N LEU A 707 5.94 23.89 -10.96
CA LEU A 707 5.75 24.24 -12.36
C LEU A 707 6.64 25.43 -12.70
N GLN A 708 7.34 25.36 -13.83
CA GLN A 708 8.16 26.48 -14.30
C GLN A 708 8.19 26.56 -15.83
N TRP A 709 8.10 27.79 -16.35
CA TRP A 709 8.34 28.06 -17.76
C TRP A 709 9.83 28.20 -18.03
N ILE A 710 10.36 27.41 -18.95
CA ILE A 710 11.78 27.41 -19.34
C ILE A 710 11.85 27.36 -20.86
N ALA A 711 12.52 28.35 -21.47
CA ALA A 711 12.64 28.50 -22.92
C ALA A 711 11.30 28.41 -23.70
N GLY A 712 10.19 28.87 -23.10
CA GLY A 712 8.85 28.85 -23.70
C GLY A 712 8.06 27.55 -23.50
N GLU A 713 8.62 26.56 -22.79
CA GLU A 713 7.95 25.30 -22.47
C GLU A 713 7.63 25.20 -20.97
N LEU A 714 6.52 24.53 -20.62
CA LEU A 714 6.11 24.34 -19.24
C LEU A 714 6.66 23.02 -18.70
N TRP A 715 7.45 23.09 -17.64
CA TRP A 715 8.05 21.94 -16.97
C TRP A 715 7.38 21.65 -15.64
N LEU A 716 7.23 20.37 -15.34
CA LEU A 716 6.72 19.81 -14.08
C LEU A 716 7.83 19.05 -13.38
N ALA A 717 8.16 19.48 -12.17
CA ALA A 717 8.92 18.71 -11.20
C ALA A 717 7.97 18.09 -10.19
N CYS A 718 8.16 16.81 -9.87
CA CYS A 718 7.48 16.11 -8.79
C CYS A 718 8.51 15.44 -7.88
N ALA A 719 8.27 15.50 -6.57
CA ALA A 719 9.11 14.83 -5.59
C ALA A 719 8.26 14.25 -4.46
N ALA A 720 8.71 13.12 -3.90
CA ALA A 720 8.11 12.47 -2.74
C ALA A 720 9.19 11.85 -1.82
N GLY A 721 8.83 11.61 -0.56
CA GLY A 721 9.74 11.04 0.44
C GLY A 721 10.63 12.09 1.14
N ALA A 722 10.35 13.38 0.96
CA ALA A 722 11.12 14.44 1.61
C ALA A 722 11.03 14.36 3.15
N ASP A 723 12.11 14.73 3.83
CA ASP A 723 12.17 14.67 5.30
C ASP A 723 11.31 15.77 5.95
N ASP A 724 11.27 16.94 5.31
CA ASP A 724 10.51 18.14 5.69
C ASP A 724 10.25 19.05 4.47
N ALA A 725 9.55 20.16 4.69
CA ALA A 725 9.16 21.09 3.62
C ALA A 725 10.35 21.77 2.92
N PHE A 726 11.43 22.07 3.65
CA PHE A 726 12.63 22.65 3.05
C PHE A 726 13.33 21.65 2.14
N HIS A 727 13.42 20.38 2.57
CA HIS A 727 13.91 19.30 1.71
C HIS A 727 13.03 19.12 0.47
N LEU A 728 11.70 19.20 0.59
CA LEU A 728 10.82 19.13 -0.57
C LEU A 728 11.09 20.25 -1.59
N ASP A 729 11.20 21.50 -1.12
CA ASP A 729 11.56 22.64 -1.98
C ASP A 729 12.92 22.41 -2.66
N TYR A 730 13.92 21.93 -1.93
CA TYR A 730 15.24 21.61 -2.47
C TYR A 730 15.18 20.60 -3.63
N LEU A 731 14.41 19.51 -3.47
CA LEU A 731 14.27 18.47 -4.51
C LEU A 731 13.59 19.01 -5.77
N LEU A 732 12.51 19.78 -5.59
CA LEU A 732 11.75 20.37 -6.70
C LEU A 732 12.58 21.43 -7.45
N ASP A 733 13.28 22.30 -6.73
CA ASP A 733 14.18 23.30 -7.33
C ASP A 733 15.32 22.64 -8.12
N GLY A 734 15.88 21.53 -7.60
CA GLY A 734 16.96 20.79 -8.24
C GLY A 734 16.54 20.12 -9.55
N LEU A 735 15.31 19.58 -9.60
CA LEU A 735 14.75 19.01 -10.83
C LEU A 735 14.57 20.09 -11.91
N LEU A 736 14.03 21.25 -11.54
CA LEU A 736 13.85 22.36 -12.47
C LEU A 736 15.18 22.96 -12.93
N ALA A 737 16.17 23.06 -12.04
CA ALA A 737 17.51 23.53 -12.38
C ALA A 737 18.22 22.62 -13.40
N GLY A 738 17.94 21.31 -13.38
CA GLY A 738 18.51 20.35 -14.34
C GLY A 738 18.04 20.55 -15.79
N VAL A 739 17.04 21.39 -16.04
CA VAL A 739 16.56 21.69 -17.39
C VAL A 739 17.54 22.60 -18.15
N ASP A 740 18.07 23.62 -17.47
CA ASP A 740 18.90 24.71 -18.02
C ASP A 740 20.35 24.30 -18.36
N GLY A 741 20.69 23.01 -18.20
CA GLY A 741 22.05 22.49 -18.32
C GLY A 741 22.76 22.51 -16.97
N ALA A 742 23.52 21.46 -16.67
CA ALA A 742 24.25 21.37 -15.41
C ALA A 742 25.43 22.36 -15.43
N GLU A 743 25.52 23.24 -14.44
CA GLU A 743 26.82 23.81 -14.09
C GLU A 743 27.78 22.65 -13.74
N PRO A 744 29.06 22.72 -14.15
CA PRO A 744 30.03 21.71 -13.80
C PRO A 744 30.08 21.54 -12.27
N ALA A 745 30.22 20.29 -11.81
CA ALA A 745 30.30 20.04 -10.40
C ALA A 745 31.45 20.84 -9.77
N PRO A 746 31.22 21.57 -8.65
CA PRO A 746 32.28 22.30 -7.99
C PRO A 746 33.33 21.29 -7.57
N VAL A 747 34.59 21.63 -7.84
CA VAL A 747 35.72 20.84 -7.40
C VAL A 747 35.71 20.89 -5.87
N PRO A 748 35.56 19.75 -5.17
CA PRO A 748 35.65 19.72 -3.71
C PRO A 748 36.99 20.31 -3.29
N VAL A 749 37.05 20.94 -2.11
CA VAL A 749 38.35 21.32 -1.58
C VAL A 749 39.04 20.03 -1.15
N GLU A 750 39.97 19.55 -1.97
CA GLU A 750 40.75 18.34 -1.69
C GLU A 750 42.09 18.71 -1.04
N ARG A 751 42.44 17.99 0.01
CA ARG A 751 43.71 18.11 0.72
C ARG A 751 44.27 16.71 1.00
N HIS A 752 45.47 16.48 0.51
CA HIS A 752 46.23 15.27 0.75
C HIS A 752 47.27 15.55 1.83
N ILE A 753 47.24 14.79 2.92
CA ILE A 753 48.25 14.87 3.96
C ILE A 753 49.17 13.67 3.78
N ASP A 754 50.43 13.94 3.43
CA ASP A 754 51.46 12.93 3.16
C ASP A 754 52.02 12.30 4.44
N LYS A 755 51.11 11.83 5.31
CA LYS A 755 51.41 11.11 6.55
C LYS A 755 50.45 9.93 6.70
N PRO A 756 50.91 8.80 7.29
CA PRO A 756 50.03 7.66 7.57
C PRO A 756 48.98 7.99 8.63
N VAL A 757 49.30 8.91 9.55
CA VAL A 757 48.45 9.40 10.62
C VAL A 757 48.55 10.93 10.64
N ALA A 758 47.43 11.61 10.85
CA ALA A 758 47.38 13.07 10.89
C ALA A 758 46.43 13.57 12.00
N THR A 759 46.73 14.75 12.54
CA THR A 759 45.88 15.43 13.52
C THR A 759 45.06 16.52 12.86
N LEU A 760 43.74 16.39 12.90
CA LEU A 760 42.78 17.43 12.53
C LEU A 760 42.29 18.14 13.79
N THR A 761 42.49 19.46 13.87
CA THR A 761 42.04 20.30 14.97
C THR A 761 40.84 21.14 14.55
N LEU A 762 39.78 21.13 15.35
CA LEU A 762 38.58 21.94 15.15
C LEU A 762 38.44 22.96 16.28
N LEU A 763 38.36 24.22 15.89
CA LEU A 763 38.09 25.35 16.78
C LEU A 763 36.61 25.72 16.70
N GLY A 764 36.00 25.95 17.87
CA GLY A 764 34.61 26.36 18.00
C GLY A 764 34.31 27.75 17.43
N ASP A 765 33.22 28.35 17.91
CA ASP A 765 32.70 29.61 17.38
C ASP A 765 33.80 30.70 17.44
N THR A 766 34.09 31.29 16.28
CA THR A 766 35.24 32.18 16.06
C THR A 766 34.80 33.51 15.44
N TYR A 767 34.97 34.60 16.18
CA TYR A 767 34.72 35.97 15.77
C TYR A 767 35.55 36.97 16.59
N PHE A 768 36.22 37.90 15.92
CA PHE A 768 37.10 38.90 16.55
C PHE A 768 36.39 40.03 17.28
N GLY A 769 35.07 40.18 17.10
CA GLY A 769 34.23 41.01 17.96
C GLY A 769 34.08 42.46 17.52
N GLU A 770 34.40 42.82 16.27
CA GLU A 770 34.37 44.20 15.76
C GLU A 770 33.04 44.90 16.01
N TRP A 771 31.92 44.20 15.84
CA TRP A 771 30.58 44.73 16.12
C TRP A 771 30.39 45.06 17.60
N TYR A 772 30.87 44.19 18.50
CA TYR A 772 30.82 44.44 19.94
C TYR A 772 31.79 45.55 20.34
N THR A 773 32.96 45.59 19.70
CA THR A 773 34.01 46.59 19.88
C THR A 773 33.46 47.98 19.58
N ARG A 774 32.81 48.18 18.42
CA ARG A 774 32.16 49.45 18.06
C ARG A 774 31.15 49.91 19.14
N LYS A 775 30.39 48.98 19.71
CA LYS A 775 29.42 49.29 20.79
C LYS A 775 30.09 49.61 22.12
N ARG A 776 31.21 48.97 22.46
CA ARG A 776 32.01 49.26 23.65
C ARG A 776 32.71 50.62 23.52
N GLN A 777 33.27 50.93 22.35
CA GLN A 777 33.85 52.24 22.01
C GLN A 777 32.87 53.38 22.20
N ALA A 778 31.66 53.24 21.67
CA ALA A 778 30.62 54.25 21.80
C ALA A 778 30.21 54.54 23.26
N ARG A 779 30.58 53.64 24.19
CA ARG A 779 30.34 53.77 25.64
C ARG A 779 31.61 54.11 26.44
N GLY A 780 32.74 54.33 25.76
CA GLY A 780 34.03 54.57 26.41
C GLY A 780 34.57 53.38 27.21
N LEU A 781 34.19 52.14 26.85
CA LEU A 781 34.63 50.94 27.53
C LEU A 781 35.92 50.39 26.90
N ASP A 782 36.85 49.94 27.75
CA ASP A 782 38.09 49.27 27.33
C ASP A 782 37.80 47.95 26.59
N ASP A 783 38.66 47.60 25.64
CA ASP A 783 38.44 46.53 24.68
C ASP A 783 39.76 45.96 24.14
N ALA A 784 39.88 44.63 24.17
CA ALA A 784 41.11 43.96 23.77
C ALA A 784 41.48 44.12 22.29
N LEU A 785 40.51 44.11 21.38
CA LEU A 785 40.77 44.18 19.94
C LEU A 785 41.40 45.53 19.58
N GLN A 786 40.95 46.60 20.21
CA GLN A 786 41.53 47.94 20.02
C GLN A 786 42.93 48.07 20.60
N ARG A 787 43.13 47.52 21.80
CA ARG A 787 44.36 47.71 22.56
C ARG A 787 45.50 46.84 22.05
N TYR A 788 45.19 45.61 21.66
CA TYR A 788 46.17 44.56 21.38
C TYR A 788 46.03 43.94 19.98
N GLY A 789 45.00 44.29 19.21
CA GLY A 789 44.79 43.77 17.87
C GLY A 789 44.19 42.36 17.84
N TYR A 790 44.12 41.80 16.63
CA TYR A 790 43.40 40.55 16.35
C TYR A 790 44.07 39.31 16.99
N ASP A 791 45.40 39.32 17.14
CA ASP A 791 46.16 38.15 17.64
C ASP A 791 45.98 37.89 19.14
N HIS A 792 45.59 38.92 19.90
CA HIS A 792 45.48 38.85 21.38
C HIS A 792 44.64 37.66 21.85
N SER A 793 43.54 37.40 21.14
CA SER A 793 42.57 36.38 21.50
C SER A 793 43.08 34.94 21.32
N PHE A 794 44.17 34.77 20.56
CA PHE A 794 44.77 33.44 20.33
C PHE A 794 45.91 33.11 21.28
N LEU A 795 46.53 34.10 21.94
CA LEU A 795 47.76 33.88 22.72
C LEU A 795 47.63 32.75 23.76
N GLY A 796 46.49 32.64 24.43
CA GLY A 796 46.24 31.61 25.45
C GLY A 796 45.99 30.21 24.90
N ILE A 797 45.55 30.08 23.63
CA ILE A 797 45.23 28.79 23.00
C ILE A 797 46.16 28.41 21.83
N ALA A 798 47.04 29.30 21.37
CA ALA A 798 47.99 29.03 20.29
C ALA A 798 48.82 27.74 20.51
N PRO A 799 49.26 27.37 21.74
CA PRO A 799 49.89 26.07 21.98
C PRO A 799 49.00 24.86 21.64
N LEU A 800 47.68 24.98 21.79
CA LEU A 800 46.72 23.91 21.47
C LEU A 800 46.45 23.79 19.96
N LEU A 801 46.73 24.84 19.19
CA LEU A 801 46.60 24.81 17.72
C LEU A 801 47.89 24.33 17.05
N ARG A 802 49.05 24.67 17.62
CA ARG A 802 50.38 24.29 17.10
C ARG A 802 50.53 22.77 16.99
N GLY A 803 51.19 22.32 15.92
CA GLY A 803 51.50 20.90 15.66
C GLY A 803 50.36 20.10 15.04
N SER A 804 49.20 20.72 14.79
CA SER A 804 48.13 20.12 13.99
C SER A 804 48.55 20.01 12.53
N ASP A 805 48.16 18.93 11.85
CA ASP A 805 48.40 18.77 10.41
C ASP A 805 47.36 19.51 9.56
N PHE A 806 46.19 19.76 10.15
CA PHE A 806 45.12 20.55 9.55
C PHE A 806 44.26 21.20 10.64
N THR A 807 43.95 22.48 10.52
CA THR A 807 43.11 23.21 11.49
C THR A 807 41.92 23.87 10.80
N LEU A 808 40.73 23.70 11.38
CA LEU A 808 39.48 24.29 10.88
C LEU A 808 38.76 25.05 11.98
N ALA A 809 38.28 26.27 11.71
CA ALA A 809 37.51 27.07 12.66
C ALA A 809 36.07 27.32 12.19
N ASN A 810 35.08 27.30 13.10
CA ASN A 810 33.74 27.80 12.80
C ASN A 810 33.73 29.33 12.84
N PHE A 811 33.70 29.99 11.68
CA PHE A 811 33.85 31.45 11.58
C PHE A 811 32.51 32.17 11.48
N GLU A 812 32.21 33.04 12.46
CA GLU A 812 30.87 33.59 12.70
C GLU A 812 30.73 35.08 12.38
N ALA A 813 31.23 35.49 11.22
CA ALA A 813 30.98 36.83 10.69
C ALA A 813 30.98 36.86 9.17
N ALA A 814 30.29 37.85 8.61
CA ALA A 814 30.48 38.25 7.22
C ALA A 814 31.68 39.22 7.14
N LEU A 815 32.68 38.90 6.31
CA LEU A 815 33.81 39.76 6.04
C LEU A 815 33.42 40.76 4.95
N ALA A 816 33.00 41.97 5.35
CA ALA A 816 32.46 42.95 4.42
C ALA A 816 32.69 44.38 4.90
N THR A 817 33.08 45.26 3.97
CA THR A 817 33.12 46.71 4.15
C THR A 817 31.86 47.39 3.61
N ASP A 818 31.20 46.81 2.60
CA ASP A 818 29.90 47.27 2.09
C ASP A 818 28.75 46.64 2.90
N LEU A 819 28.04 47.47 3.65
CA LEU A 819 26.92 47.06 4.50
C LEU A 819 25.55 47.49 3.94
N ARG A 820 25.48 48.00 2.71
CA ARG A 820 24.20 48.48 2.13
C ARG A 820 23.16 47.38 1.98
N ALA A 821 23.60 46.13 1.79
CA ALA A 821 22.74 44.95 1.68
C ALA A 821 22.62 44.17 3.00
N SER A 822 22.99 44.78 4.13
CA SER A 822 22.94 44.17 5.46
C SER A 822 21.53 43.69 5.82
N LEU A 823 21.48 42.62 6.63
CA LEU A 823 20.25 42.07 7.19
C LEU A 823 19.80 42.78 8.48
N GLU A 824 20.42 43.92 8.84
CA GLU A 824 20.02 44.74 9.98
C GLU A 824 18.52 45.10 9.92
N GLY A 825 17.85 44.98 11.08
CA GLY A 825 16.40 45.14 11.18
C GLY A 825 15.57 43.91 10.81
N ARG A 826 16.12 42.97 10.03
CA ARG A 826 15.50 41.66 9.72
C ARG A 826 16.06 40.54 10.58
N LYS A 827 17.34 40.63 10.96
CA LYS A 827 18.05 39.70 11.84
C LYS A 827 18.53 40.42 13.11
N PRO A 828 18.41 39.81 14.31
CA PRO A 828 18.75 40.47 15.57
C PRO A 828 20.24 40.81 15.73
N PHE A 829 21.12 40.00 15.16
CA PHE A 829 22.57 40.17 15.23
C PHE A 829 23.16 40.05 13.83
N CYS A 830 23.75 41.14 13.32
CA CYS A 830 24.48 41.15 12.06
C CYS A 830 25.97 41.37 12.36
N LEU A 831 26.75 40.30 12.40
CA LEU A 831 28.16 40.30 12.75
C LEU A 831 29.00 40.48 11.49
N THR A 832 29.77 41.55 11.48
CA THR A 832 30.66 41.90 10.38
C THR A 832 32.08 42.10 10.88
N GLY A 833 33.06 41.73 10.05
CA GLY A 833 34.48 41.85 10.34
C GLY A 833 35.28 42.41 9.17
N ASP A 834 36.51 42.83 9.45
CA ASP A 834 37.42 43.34 8.42
C ASP A 834 38.00 42.17 7.60
N PRO A 835 37.85 42.16 6.25
CA PRO A 835 38.31 41.05 5.43
C PRO A 835 39.81 40.76 5.53
N VAL A 836 40.64 41.80 5.55
CA VAL A 836 42.10 41.66 5.50
C VAL A 836 42.64 41.28 6.86
N ALA A 837 42.21 41.98 7.92
CA ALA A 837 42.71 41.75 9.27
C ALA A 837 42.28 40.39 9.81
N SER A 838 41.03 39.98 9.58
CA SER A 838 40.52 38.68 10.04
C SER A 838 41.27 37.52 9.40
N VAL A 839 41.47 37.56 8.08
CA VAL A 839 42.19 36.52 7.34
C VAL A 839 43.66 36.46 7.73
N THR A 840 44.30 37.61 7.91
CA THR A 840 45.70 37.69 8.35
C THR A 840 45.90 37.06 9.73
N ALA A 841 45.02 37.38 10.68
CA ALA A 841 45.08 36.83 12.02
C ALA A 841 44.87 35.31 12.02
N LEU A 842 43.85 34.80 11.32
CA LEU A 842 43.60 33.36 11.21
C LEU A 842 44.77 32.61 10.56
N ARG A 843 45.37 33.18 9.50
CA ARG A 843 46.53 32.57 8.83
C ARG A 843 47.75 32.51 9.73
N THR A 844 47.98 33.55 10.54
CA THR A 844 49.09 33.61 11.50
C THR A 844 49.02 32.49 12.53
N GLN A 845 47.80 32.03 12.87
CA GLN A 845 47.57 30.94 13.82
C GLN A 845 47.51 29.55 13.17
N GLY A 846 47.74 29.45 11.85
CA GLY A 846 47.73 28.18 11.12
C GLY A 846 46.33 27.60 10.91
N ILE A 847 45.32 28.46 10.72
CA ILE A 847 43.98 28.01 10.31
C ILE A 847 43.97 27.74 8.81
N ASP A 848 43.75 26.48 8.42
CA ASP A 848 43.76 26.03 7.03
C ASP A 848 42.39 26.14 6.35
N ALA A 849 41.32 26.08 7.14
CA ALA A 849 39.95 26.14 6.67
C ALA A 849 38.99 26.82 7.65
N VAL A 850 37.88 27.33 7.12
CA VAL A 850 36.76 27.85 7.90
C VAL A 850 35.44 27.22 7.50
N ALA A 851 34.64 26.91 8.52
CA ALA A 851 33.24 26.56 8.39
C ALA A 851 32.39 27.84 8.43
N LEU A 852 31.65 28.08 7.36
CA LEU A 852 30.72 29.20 7.17
C LEU A 852 29.25 28.74 7.23
N GLY A 853 29.01 27.45 7.46
CA GLY A 853 27.70 26.82 7.62
C GLY A 853 27.02 27.19 8.93
N ASN A 854 26.93 28.48 9.24
CA ASN A 854 26.36 29.03 10.46
C ASN A 854 25.41 30.19 10.14
N ASN A 855 24.92 30.86 11.18
CA ASN A 855 23.94 31.92 11.09
C ASN A 855 24.51 33.30 10.68
N HIS A 856 25.80 33.46 10.33
CA HIS A 856 26.42 34.81 10.21
C HIS A 856 27.02 35.20 8.84
N VAL A 857 27.41 34.28 7.95
CA VAL A 857 28.08 34.66 6.68
C VAL A 857 27.22 35.53 5.74
N MET A 858 25.89 35.46 5.86
CA MET A 858 24.94 36.26 5.07
C MET A 858 24.57 37.60 5.72
N ASP A 859 25.18 37.98 6.84
CA ASP A 859 24.76 39.15 7.63
C ASP A 859 24.90 40.47 6.88
N ALA A 860 25.86 40.57 5.97
CA ALA A 860 26.03 41.70 5.04
C ALA A 860 25.39 41.44 3.65
N GLY A 861 24.46 40.48 3.56
CA GLY A 861 23.78 40.07 2.34
C GLY A 861 24.71 39.40 1.32
N MET A 862 24.29 39.40 0.05
CA MET A 862 25.06 38.80 -1.05
C MET A 862 26.45 39.41 -1.25
N PRO A 863 26.64 40.76 -1.21
CA PRO A 863 27.98 41.35 -1.28
C PRO A 863 28.89 40.87 -0.14
N GLY A 864 28.31 40.66 1.06
CA GLY A 864 29.03 40.11 2.20
C GLY A 864 29.48 38.66 2.00
N LEU A 865 28.59 37.81 1.46
CA LEU A 865 28.95 36.44 1.11
C LEU A 865 30.09 36.41 0.08
N ASP A 866 29.97 37.16 -1.02
CA ASP A 866 30.98 37.20 -2.06
C ASP A 866 32.32 37.73 -1.54
N SER A 867 32.30 38.82 -0.77
CA SER A 867 33.49 39.39 -0.12
C SER A 867 34.15 38.38 0.84
N THR A 868 33.35 37.65 1.61
CA THR A 868 33.86 36.64 2.55
C THR A 868 34.55 35.48 1.82
N LEU A 869 33.89 34.93 0.80
CA LEU A 869 34.46 33.84 0.00
C LEU A 869 35.74 34.27 -0.73
N ALA A 870 35.77 35.49 -1.27
CA ALA A 870 36.95 36.06 -1.91
C ALA A 870 38.11 36.26 -0.93
N ALA A 871 37.85 36.90 0.22
CA ALA A 871 38.88 37.21 1.21
C ALA A 871 39.59 35.94 1.74
N PHE A 872 38.83 34.89 2.05
CA PHE A 872 39.43 33.62 2.46
C PHE A 872 40.16 32.92 1.32
N GLY A 873 39.58 32.91 0.11
CA GLY A 873 40.20 32.33 -1.08
C GLY A 873 41.55 32.98 -1.41
N ASP A 874 41.60 34.31 -1.45
CA ASP A 874 42.82 35.10 -1.69
C ASP A 874 43.85 34.92 -0.57
N GLY A 875 43.38 34.70 0.66
CA GLY A 875 44.22 34.41 1.82
C GLY A 875 44.75 32.98 1.91
N GLY A 876 44.30 32.09 1.03
CA GLY A 876 44.67 30.66 1.01
C GLY A 876 43.96 29.81 2.07
N ILE A 877 42.88 30.31 2.68
CA ILE A 877 42.07 29.58 3.66
C ILE A 877 40.86 28.96 2.94
N ALA A 878 40.67 27.65 3.09
CA ALA A 878 39.54 26.95 2.48
C ALA A 878 38.21 27.30 3.16
N CYS A 879 37.10 27.33 2.40
CA CYS A 879 35.76 27.58 2.92
C CYS A 879 34.82 26.39 2.67
N ILE A 880 33.98 26.06 3.65
CA ILE A 880 32.87 25.11 3.49
C ILE A 880 31.59 25.64 4.15
N GLY A 881 30.43 25.16 3.70
CA GLY A 881 29.13 25.45 4.32
C GLY A 881 28.43 26.72 3.81
N ALA A 882 28.99 27.42 2.84
CA ALA A 882 28.34 28.53 2.13
C ALA A 882 28.83 28.60 0.67
N GLY A 883 28.01 29.14 -0.22
CA GLY A 883 28.37 29.21 -1.64
C GLY A 883 27.35 29.93 -2.51
N ARG A 884 27.66 30.08 -3.80
CA ARG A 884 26.81 30.79 -4.78
C ARG A 884 25.59 29.99 -5.25
N ASN A 885 25.57 28.70 -4.92
CA ASN A 885 24.44 27.80 -5.11
C ASN A 885 24.53 26.66 -4.09
N ALA A 886 23.51 25.81 -4.02
CA ALA A 886 23.53 24.67 -3.10
C ALA A 886 24.66 23.69 -3.38
N GLN A 887 25.10 23.54 -4.62
CA GLN A 887 26.16 22.59 -4.96
C GLN A 887 27.48 23.00 -4.30
N GLN A 888 27.82 24.29 -4.35
CA GLN A 888 28.99 24.86 -3.66
C GLN A 888 28.81 24.85 -2.14
N ALA A 889 27.65 25.29 -1.64
CA ALA A 889 27.44 25.41 -0.20
C ALA A 889 27.53 24.06 0.53
N HIS A 890 26.98 22.99 -0.06
CA HIS A 890 26.99 21.64 0.52
C HIS A 890 28.21 20.82 0.10
N ALA A 891 29.17 21.39 -0.62
CA ALA A 891 30.41 20.69 -0.98
C ALA A 891 31.24 20.41 0.28
N PRO A 892 31.75 19.18 0.46
CA PRO A 892 32.62 18.87 1.60
C PRO A 892 34.05 19.33 1.36
N LEU A 893 34.76 19.57 2.46
CA LEU A 893 36.22 19.50 2.50
C LEU A 893 36.60 18.01 2.55
N VAL A 894 37.46 17.57 1.63
CA VAL A 894 37.91 16.18 1.54
C VAL A 894 39.35 16.09 2.01
N LEU A 895 39.57 15.43 3.15
CA LEU A 895 40.90 15.11 3.66
C LEU A 895 41.24 13.65 3.32
N THR A 896 42.40 13.44 2.71
CA THR A 896 42.95 12.09 2.49
C THR A 896 44.17 11.87 3.37
N VAL A 897 44.10 10.89 4.27
CA VAL A 897 45.16 10.55 5.24
C VAL A 897 45.36 9.04 5.24
N GLY A 898 46.60 8.57 5.07
CA GLY A 898 46.90 7.13 5.05
C GLY A 898 46.05 6.32 4.06
N GLY A 899 45.66 6.92 2.92
CA GLY A 899 44.81 6.29 1.90
C GLY A 899 43.31 6.24 2.23
N ARG A 900 42.88 6.79 3.37
CA ARG A 900 41.46 6.89 3.78
C ARG A 900 40.93 8.31 3.54
N GLN A 901 39.66 8.41 3.13
CA GLN A 901 39.00 9.70 2.89
C GLN A 901 38.06 10.07 4.05
N TYR A 902 38.13 11.35 4.43
CA TYR A 902 37.28 12.00 5.41
C TYR A 902 36.59 13.19 4.75
N LYS A 903 35.26 13.21 4.71
CA LYS A 903 34.46 14.28 4.13
C LYS A 903 33.82 15.10 5.23
N ILE A 904 34.22 16.36 5.32
CA ILE A 904 33.79 17.29 6.35
C ILE A 904 32.78 18.26 5.73
N PHE A 905 31.56 18.23 6.24
CA PHE A 905 30.47 19.12 5.85
C PHE A 905 30.23 20.15 6.94
N SER A 906 29.80 21.35 6.58
CA SER A 906 29.36 22.38 7.52
C SER A 906 28.00 22.89 7.10
N ALA A 907 27.06 23.03 8.04
CA ALA A 907 25.72 23.52 7.74
C ALA A 907 24.96 24.02 8.98
N TYR A 908 23.99 24.90 8.71
CA TYR A 908 23.15 25.54 9.72
C TYR A 908 21.78 24.86 9.81
N TRP A 909 21.21 24.70 11.01
CA TRP A 909 19.85 24.17 11.14
C TRP A 909 18.80 25.10 10.51
N TYR A 910 17.70 24.53 10.02
CA TYR A 910 16.64 25.31 9.39
C TYR A 910 15.87 26.17 10.40
N ARG A 911 15.70 27.46 10.08
CA ARG A 911 14.86 28.43 10.81
C ARG A 911 13.93 29.10 9.82
N ARG A 912 12.63 29.01 10.07
CA ARG A 912 11.60 29.54 9.16
C ARG A 912 11.78 31.02 8.82
N TYR A 913 12.01 31.88 9.82
CA TYR A 913 12.20 33.31 9.59
C TYR A 913 13.47 33.61 8.78
N MET A 914 14.55 32.83 8.94
CA MET A 914 15.76 33.01 8.14
C MET A 914 15.51 32.69 6.66
N GLU A 915 14.70 31.68 6.37
CA GLU A 915 14.33 31.36 4.99
C GLU A 915 13.37 32.42 4.42
N GLN A 916 12.29 32.73 5.13
CA GLN A 916 11.20 33.58 4.63
C GLN A 916 11.58 35.06 4.60
N ASP A 917 12.21 35.53 5.67
CA ASP A 917 12.48 36.95 5.88
C ASP A 917 13.92 37.31 5.55
N CYS A 918 14.84 36.37 5.28
CA CYS A 918 16.23 36.69 4.95
C CYS A 918 16.76 35.99 3.68
N ALA A 919 16.02 35.03 3.10
CA ALA A 919 16.50 34.20 1.98
C ALA A 919 17.89 33.56 2.24
N PHE A 920 18.10 33.09 3.48
CA PHE A 920 19.43 32.79 4.03
C PHE A 920 20.10 31.51 3.50
N TYR A 921 19.32 30.47 3.22
CA TYR A 921 19.87 29.15 2.89
C TYR A 921 20.16 28.99 1.39
N ALA A 922 21.22 28.25 1.06
CA ALA A 922 21.50 27.89 -0.32
C ALA A 922 20.45 26.90 -0.86
N ARG A 923 20.07 27.10 -2.13
CA ARG A 923 19.20 26.21 -2.91
C ARG A 923 19.85 25.95 -4.29
N PRO A 924 19.42 24.95 -5.06
CA PRO A 924 20.00 24.66 -6.37
C PRO A 924 20.23 25.89 -7.25
N ARG A 925 19.31 26.86 -7.26
CA ARG A 925 19.46 28.14 -8.00
C ARG A 925 19.64 29.38 -7.12
N ARG A 926 20.02 29.23 -5.84
CA ARG A 926 20.19 30.35 -4.90
C ARG A 926 21.46 30.20 -4.06
N ALA A 927 22.25 31.26 -3.99
CA ALA A 927 23.35 31.38 -3.07
C ALA A 927 22.91 31.39 -1.60
N GLY A 928 23.83 31.07 -0.69
CA GLY A 928 23.59 31.16 0.73
C GLY A 928 24.33 30.10 1.54
N VAL A 929 23.77 29.78 2.70
CA VAL A 929 24.36 28.85 3.67
C VAL A 929 23.80 27.45 3.50
N ALA A 930 24.65 26.44 3.61
CA ALA A 930 24.23 25.05 3.65
C ALA A 930 23.26 24.78 4.81
N CYS A 931 22.24 23.98 4.56
CA CYS A 931 21.23 23.63 5.56
C CYS A 931 21.47 22.20 6.05
N LEU A 932 21.24 21.94 7.35
CA LEU A 932 21.27 20.59 7.91
C LEU A 932 20.11 19.71 7.41
N SER A 933 19.17 20.29 6.67
CA SER A 933 18.13 19.58 5.91
C SER A 933 18.32 19.81 4.40
N GLY A 934 17.60 19.07 3.58
CA GLY A 934 17.70 19.18 2.12
C GLY A 934 19.03 18.64 1.60
N GLY A 935 19.83 19.52 0.98
CA GLY A 935 21.03 19.14 0.24
C GLY A 935 22.03 18.31 1.03
N LEU A 936 22.30 18.65 2.30
CA LEU A 936 23.25 17.88 3.12
C LEU A 936 22.78 16.43 3.33
N ALA A 937 21.50 16.24 3.66
CA ALA A 937 20.95 14.90 3.90
C ALA A 937 21.07 14.03 2.64
N GLU A 938 20.82 14.60 1.46
CA GLU A 938 21.00 13.89 0.18
C GLU A 938 22.47 13.55 -0.08
N GLN A 939 23.41 14.47 0.20
CA GLN A 939 24.84 14.21 0.04
C GLN A 939 25.35 13.09 0.96
N LEU A 940 24.90 13.05 2.21
CA LEU A 940 25.24 11.98 3.14
C LEU A 940 24.72 10.62 2.66
N ARG A 941 23.47 10.56 2.18
CA ARG A 941 22.86 9.33 1.64
C ARG A 941 23.61 8.83 0.42
N LEU A 942 23.95 9.74 -0.51
CA LEU A 942 24.72 9.42 -1.70
C LEU A 942 26.11 8.91 -1.36
N GLU A 943 26.79 9.53 -0.38
CA GLU A 943 28.12 9.09 0.06
C GLU A 943 28.07 7.69 0.69
N LYS A 944 27.09 7.42 1.57
CA LYS A 944 26.94 6.11 2.20
C LYS A 944 26.48 5.00 1.27
N ALA A 945 25.88 5.33 0.13
CA ALA A 945 25.54 4.35 -0.90
C ALA A 945 26.75 3.91 -1.74
N ARG A 946 27.92 4.54 -1.61
CA ARG A 946 29.13 4.19 -2.40
C ARG A 946 29.72 2.85 -1.97
N PRO A 947 30.40 2.11 -2.88
CA PRO A 947 31.08 0.85 -2.52
C PRO A 947 32.16 0.99 -1.45
N ARG A 948 32.85 2.13 -1.43
CA ARG A 948 33.83 2.51 -0.41
C ARG A 948 33.48 3.90 0.11
N PRO A 949 32.56 4.00 1.08
CA PRO A 949 32.11 5.30 1.59
C PRO A 949 33.23 5.93 2.41
N ALA A 950 33.41 7.24 2.26
CA ALA A 950 34.26 8.03 3.14
C ALA A 950 33.69 8.07 4.56
N THR A 951 34.56 8.40 5.51
CA THR A 951 34.11 8.82 6.84
C THR A 951 33.49 10.22 6.73
N THR A 952 32.26 10.39 7.19
CA THR A 952 31.52 11.65 7.10
C THR A 952 31.50 12.36 8.45
N ILE A 953 31.98 13.60 8.47
CA ILE A 953 32.00 14.48 9.64
C ILE A 953 31.10 15.68 9.34
N VAL A 954 30.15 15.96 10.21
CA VAL A 954 29.21 17.10 10.05
C VAL A 954 29.47 18.11 11.16
N LEU A 955 29.89 19.31 10.79
CA LEU A 955 29.98 20.49 11.64
C LEU A 955 28.61 21.18 11.64
N ALA A 956 27.83 20.92 12.69
CA ALA A 956 26.43 21.33 12.78
C ALA A 956 26.27 22.58 13.62
N HIS A 957 26.01 23.73 13.00
CA HIS A 957 25.69 24.94 13.75
C HIS A 957 24.19 24.96 14.09
N TRP A 958 23.84 24.89 15.37
CA TRP A 958 22.46 24.70 15.84
C TRP A 958 22.27 25.08 17.32
N GLY A 959 21.07 24.85 17.85
CA GLY A 959 20.80 25.06 19.27
C GLY A 959 20.47 26.51 19.63
N LEU A 960 20.30 26.76 20.92
CA LEU A 960 19.93 28.06 21.44
C LEU A 960 21.07 28.57 22.31
N ASP A 961 21.38 29.86 22.20
CA ASP A 961 22.46 30.54 22.92
C ASP A 961 22.34 30.24 24.43
N TYR A 962 23.43 29.73 25.01
CA TYR A 962 23.57 29.43 26.43
C TYR A 962 22.48 28.49 26.97
N GLN A 963 22.10 27.47 26.19
CA GLN A 963 21.19 26.41 26.62
C GLN A 963 21.75 25.03 26.31
N TRP A 964 21.44 24.08 27.20
CA TRP A 964 21.67 22.66 26.96
C TRP A 964 20.84 22.12 25.79
N THR A 965 21.21 20.94 25.32
CA THR A 965 20.67 20.32 24.11
C THR A 965 19.14 20.18 24.12
N THR A 966 18.51 20.75 23.10
CA THR A 966 17.05 20.72 22.90
C THR A 966 16.57 19.41 22.27
N VAL A 967 15.29 19.09 22.44
CA VAL A 967 14.63 17.94 21.76
C VAL A 967 14.77 18.04 20.24
N GLY A 968 14.68 19.26 19.69
CA GLY A 968 14.84 19.51 18.25
C GLY A 968 16.24 19.17 17.75
N GLN A 969 17.30 19.51 18.50
CA GLN A 969 18.68 19.11 18.17
C GLN A 969 18.84 17.60 18.19
N ARG A 970 18.31 16.90 19.20
CA ARG A 970 18.38 15.43 19.26
C ARG A 970 17.69 14.77 18.07
N ALA A 971 16.50 15.25 17.70
CA ALA A 971 15.75 14.75 16.55
C ALA A 971 16.47 15.01 15.22
N LEU A 972 17.10 16.17 15.06
CA LEU A 972 17.89 16.48 13.86
C LEU A 972 19.17 15.65 13.78
N ALA A 973 19.90 15.48 14.90
CA ALA A 973 21.06 14.61 14.98
C ALA A 973 20.71 13.17 14.56
N GLN A 974 19.60 12.63 15.06
CA GLN A 974 19.11 11.31 14.66
C GLN A 974 18.87 11.21 13.15
N ARG A 975 18.24 12.23 12.53
CA ARG A 975 18.02 12.26 11.08
C ARG A 975 19.32 12.30 10.28
N LEU A 976 20.31 13.06 10.72
CA LEU A 976 21.63 13.13 10.06
C LEU A 976 22.39 11.80 10.20
N CYS A 977 22.30 11.13 11.35
CA CYS A 977 22.87 9.80 11.55
C CYS A 977 22.21 8.78 10.62
N GLU A 978 20.87 8.81 10.51
CA GLU A 978 20.09 7.98 9.57
C GLU A 978 20.43 8.27 8.09
N ALA A 979 20.75 9.52 7.77
CA ALA A 979 21.20 9.93 6.43
C ALA A 979 22.65 9.50 6.13
N GLY A 980 23.46 9.20 7.15
CA GLY A 980 24.81 8.68 6.97
C GLY A 980 25.93 9.50 7.59
N ALA A 981 25.68 10.36 8.58
CA ALA A 981 26.77 11.00 9.35
C ALA A 981 27.43 10.02 10.33
N ASP A 982 28.76 9.88 10.29
CA ASP A 982 29.49 9.06 11.28
C ASP A 982 29.83 9.85 12.55
N LEU A 983 30.18 11.14 12.37
CA LEU A 983 30.52 12.05 13.45
C LEU A 983 29.80 13.39 13.25
N ILE A 984 29.09 13.86 14.26
CA ILE A 984 28.48 15.18 14.28
C ILE A 984 29.12 15.99 15.41
N ILE A 985 29.65 17.17 15.07
CA ILE A 985 30.26 18.10 16.01
C ILE A 985 29.48 19.40 15.92
N GLY A 986 28.71 19.67 16.97
CA GLY A 986 27.82 20.81 17.04
C GLY A 986 28.50 22.08 17.55
N SER A 987 27.98 23.23 17.17
CA SER A 987 28.33 24.55 17.73
C SER A 987 27.11 25.50 17.70
N GLY A 988 27.24 26.73 18.21
CA GLY A 988 26.16 27.73 18.24
C GLY A 988 25.54 28.05 19.61
N PRO A 989 25.44 27.12 20.58
CA PRO A 989 25.03 27.49 21.94
C PRO A 989 26.05 28.34 22.71
N HIS A 990 27.23 28.61 22.17
CA HIS A 990 28.33 29.36 22.80
C HIS A 990 28.90 28.75 24.11
N MET A 991 28.53 27.51 24.44
CA MET A 991 29.02 26.76 25.62
C MET A 991 29.30 25.30 25.26
N ALA A 992 30.17 24.64 26.03
CA ALA A 992 30.44 23.20 25.94
C ALA A 992 29.16 22.39 26.20
N GLY A 993 28.86 21.44 25.32
CA GLY A 993 27.70 20.56 25.38
C GLY A 993 28.07 19.10 25.61
N GLU A 994 27.07 18.28 25.94
CA GLU A 994 27.26 16.85 26.13
C GLU A 994 27.48 16.09 24.80
N ALA A 995 28.02 14.88 24.91
CA ALA A 995 28.21 13.98 23.78
C ALA A 995 27.51 12.64 24.00
N VAL A 996 26.93 12.08 22.93
CA VAL A 996 26.18 10.83 22.94
C VAL A 996 26.51 9.97 21.72
N LYS A 997 26.43 8.65 21.89
CA LYS A 997 26.50 7.70 20.79
C LYS A 997 25.09 7.31 20.34
N LEU A 998 24.77 7.58 19.07
CA LEU A 998 23.50 7.20 18.44
C LEU A 998 23.76 6.07 17.44
N GLY A 999 23.57 4.83 17.89
CA GLY A 999 23.90 3.64 17.10
C GLY A 999 25.40 3.56 16.79
N LYS A 1000 25.76 3.78 15.52
CA LYS A 1000 27.15 3.81 15.04
C LYS A 1000 27.74 5.23 14.91
N SER A 1001 26.95 6.25 15.18
CA SER A 1001 27.36 7.63 15.04
C SER A 1001 27.69 8.24 16.40
N LEU A 1002 28.69 9.11 16.44
CA LEU A 1002 28.99 9.94 17.60
C LEU A 1002 28.46 11.35 17.37
N VAL A 1003 27.80 11.92 18.38
CA VAL A 1003 27.27 13.28 18.36
C VAL A 1003 27.82 14.04 19.55
N ILE A 1004 28.54 15.13 19.30
CA ILE A 1004 28.89 16.15 20.29
C ILE A 1004 27.95 17.32 20.02
N TYR A 1005 27.08 17.67 20.97
CA TYR A 1005 26.02 18.65 20.68
C TYR A 1005 26.52 20.08 20.62
N SER A 1006 27.59 20.42 21.34
CA SER A 1006 28.21 21.74 21.26
C SER A 1006 29.67 21.70 21.69
N ILE A 1007 30.54 22.33 20.90
CA ILE A 1007 31.92 22.63 21.27
C ILE A 1007 32.08 24.06 21.80
N GLY A 1008 31.03 24.88 21.76
CA GLY A 1008 31.03 26.23 22.30
C GLY A 1008 32.00 27.18 21.59
N ASN A 1009 32.36 28.26 22.28
CA ASN A 1009 33.25 29.29 21.76
C ASN A 1009 34.69 28.78 21.66
N GLY A 1010 35.36 29.14 20.57
CA GLY A 1010 36.82 29.08 20.43
C GLY A 1010 37.42 30.43 20.77
N VAL A 1011 37.36 31.35 19.81
CA VAL A 1011 37.77 32.75 19.92
C VAL A 1011 36.57 33.63 19.56
N PHE A 1012 35.72 34.00 20.52
CA PHE A 1012 34.49 34.74 20.20
C PHE A 1012 34.35 35.97 21.08
N ASN A 1013 34.69 37.15 20.56
CA ASN A 1013 34.91 38.35 21.37
C ASN A 1013 33.63 39.14 21.76
N SER A 1014 32.65 38.42 22.30
CA SER A 1014 31.45 39.00 22.93
C SER A 1014 31.67 39.29 24.41
N ASN A 1015 30.67 39.85 25.10
CA ASN A 1015 30.73 40.02 26.55
C ASN A 1015 30.39 38.74 27.33
N GLY A 1016 29.91 37.69 26.66
CA GLY A 1016 29.37 36.49 27.30
C GLY A 1016 28.08 36.72 28.09
N GLU A 1017 27.31 35.67 28.32
CA GLU A 1017 26.12 35.67 29.20
C GLU A 1017 26.12 34.53 30.22
N TYR A 1018 27.27 33.87 30.39
CA TYR A 1018 27.43 32.66 31.21
C TYR A 1018 26.92 32.84 32.65
N GLN A 1019 27.45 33.84 33.37
CA GLN A 1019 27.10 34.10 34.77
C GLN A 1019 25.62 34.46 34.94
N SER A 1020 25.09 35.34 34.09
CA SER A 1020 23.68 35.76 34.15
C SER A 1020 22.69 34.64 33.86
N ARG A 1021 23.13 33.62 33.13
CA ARG A 1021 22.30 32.46 32.75
C ARG A 1021 22.58 31.22 33.59
N GLY A 1022 23.58 31.25 34.47
CA GLY A 1022 23.97 30.12 35.31
C GLY A 1022 24.46 28.91 34.50
N VAL A 1023 25.22 29.15 33.43
CA VAL A 1023 25.74 28.10 32.53
C VAL A 1023 27.27 28.07 32.49
N PRO A 1024 27.89 26.94 32.15
CA PRO A 1024 29.35 26.80 32.19
C PRO A 1024 30.05 27.72 31.18
N PRO A 1025 31.11 28.43 31.59
CA PRO A 1025 31.90 29.31 30.72
C PRO A 1025 32.99 28.56 29.94
N TYR A 1026 32.67 27.38 29.42
CA TYR A 1026 33.66 26.51 28.78
C TYR A 1026 33.37 26.31 27.30
N GLY A 1027 34.44 26.12 26.52
CA GLY A 1027 34.41 25.63 25.15
C GLY A 1027 35.38 24.46 24.98
N PHE A 1028 35.39 23.84 23.80
CA PHE A 1028 36.30 22.76 23.44
C PHE A 1028 37.06 23.09 22.16
N ILE A 1029 38.36 22.81 22.18
CA ILE A 1029 39.13 22.55 20.97
C ILE A 1029 39.10 21.04 20.74
N VAL A 1030 38.64 20.59 19.58
CA VAL A 1030 38.56 19.16 19.26
C VAL A 1030 39.78 18.74 18.48
N ARG A 1031 40.45 17.65 18.87
CA ARG A 1031 41.48 16.98 18.08
C ARG A 1031 41.03 15.60 17.64
N LEU A 1032 41.15 15.33 16.35
CA LEU A 1032 40.89 14.04 15.73
C LEU A 1032 42.18 13.44 15.21
N LEU A 1033 42.48 12.21 15.64
CA LEU A 1033 43.60 11.43 15.13
C LEU A 1033 43.12 10.55 13.98
N LEU A 1034 43.44 10.96 12.76
CA LEU A 1034 43.00 10.35 11.51
C LEU A 1034 44.07 9.41 10.93
N GLY A 1035 43.68 8.44 10.09
CA GLY A 1035 44.59 7.45 9.50
C GLY A 1035 45.10 6.35 10.45
N ASN A 1036 45.01 6.57 11.78
CA ASN A 1036 45.43 5.62 12.80
C ASN A 1036 44.59 4.32 12.78
N PRO A 1037 45.19 3.13 13.00
CA PRO A 1037 44.45 1.89 13.24
C PRO A 1037 43.43 1.98 14.39
N GLN A 1038 43.74 2.78 15.42
CA GLN A 1038 42.85 3.15 16.51
C GLN A 1038 42.62 4.67 16.47
N PRO A 1039 41.71 5.17 15.60
CA PRO A 1039 41.43 6.59 15.54
C PRO A 1039 40.83 7.05 16.88
N GLN A 1040 41.08 8.30 17.24
CA GLN A 1040 40.75 8.85 18.54
C GLN A 1040 40.21 10.27 18.41
N ILE A 1041 39.27 10.64 19.28
CA ILE A 1041 38.86 12.02 19.50
C ILE A 1041 39.29 12.49 20.88
N ALA A 1042 39.78 13.72 20.95
CA ALA A 1042 40.08 14.43 22.19
C ALA A 1042 39.34 15.78 22.22
N LEU A 1043 38.69 16.08 23.35
CA LEU A 1043 38.12 17.39 23.65
C LEU A 1043 39.05 18.08 24.65
N LEU A 1044 39.62 19.20 24.23
CA LEU A 1044 40.52 20.05 25.01
C LEU A 1044 39.72 21.26 25.54
N PRO A 1045 39.26 21.21 26.80
CA PRO A 1045 38.49 22.30 27.39
C PRO A 1045 39.28 23.60 27.55
N ILE A 1046 38.63 24.70 27.21
CA ILE A 1046 39.12 26.07 27.38
C ILE A 1046 38.10 26.91 28.16
N LEU A 1047 38.60 27.85 28.97
CA LEU A 1047 37.77 28.87 29.60
C LEU A 1047 37.51 30.01 28.60
N THR A 1048 36.24 30.33 28.40
CA THR A 1048 35.78 31.30 27.39
C THR A 1048 34.97 32.46 27.98
N ASP A 1049 34.99 32.65 29.32
CA ASP A 1049 34.44 33.86 29.93
C ASP A 1049 35.32 35.07 29.62
N ASN A 1050 34.97 35.76 28.54
CA ASN A 1050 35.72 36.89 28.02
C ASN A 1050 35.92 38.05 29.00
N LYS A 1051 35.03 38.26 29.97
CA LYS A 1051 35.21 39.30 30.98
C LYS A 1051 36.27 38.93 32.01
N GLN A 1052 36.45 37.63 32.26
CA GLN A 1052 37.49 37.12 33.14
C GLN A 1052 38.83 36.99 32.42
N THR A 1053 38.81 36.53 31.17
CA THR A 1053 40.02 36.29 30.39
C THR A 1053 40.51 37.50 29.61
N PHE A 1054 39.77 38.61 29.64
CA PHE A 1054 39.99 39.78 28.79
C PHE A 1054 40.08 39.37 27.30
N TRP A 1055 39.10 38.59 26.85
CA TRP A 1055 38.98 38.06 25.48
C TRP A 1055 40.15 37.20 25.00
N GLN A 1056 40.87 36.58 25.94
CA GLN A 1056 41.97 35.66 25.66
C GLN A 1056 41.64 34.27 26.23
N PRO A 1057 40.85 33.44 25.53
CA PRO A 1057 40.59 32.06 25.96
C PRO A 1057 41.89 31.32 26.30
N ARG A 1058 41.80 30.40 27.26
CA ARG A 1058 42.94 29.63 27.76
C ARG A 1058 42.53 28.22 28.17
N PRO A 1059 43.46 27.25 28.23
CA PRO A 1059 43.20 25.95 28.86
C PRO A 1059 42.59 26.10 30.26
N VAL A 1060 41.68 25.20 30.58
CA VAL A 1060 41.11 25.12 31.94
C VAL A 1060 42.15 24.63 32.95
N THR A 1061 42.04 25.10 34.18
CA THR A 1061 42.74 24.54 35.34
C THR A 1061 42.12 23.21 35.77
N GLY A 1062 42.79 22.44 36.63
CA GLY A 1062 42.24 21.18 37.15
C GLY A 1062 40.91 21.35 37.90
N ALA A 1063 40.71 22.47 38.60
CA ALA A 1063 39.44 22.77 39.29
C ALA A 1063 38.31 23.08 38.31
N GLU A 1064 38.58 23.91 37.30
CA GLU A 1064 37.64 24.22 36.21
C GLU A 1064 37.30 22.97 35.40
N PHE A 1065 38.26 22.06 35.19
CA PHE A 1065 38.03 20.78 34.52
C PHE A 1065 37.12 19.84 35.34
N ALA A 1066 37.34 19.77 36.65
CA ALA A 1066 36.49 18.99 37.53
C ALA A 1066 35.04 19.49 37.55
N ASP A 1067 34.85 20.81 37.54
CA ASP A 1067 33.53 21.45 37.42
C ASP A 1067 32.85 21.09 36.09
N LEU A 1068 33.55 21.27 34.96
CA LEU A 1068 33.02 20.90 33.64
C LEU A 1068 32.60 19.42 33.58
N ILE A 1069 33.42 18.49 34.10
CA ILE A 1069 33.08 17.06 34.15
C ILE A 1069 31.80 16.83 34.95
N ALA A 1070 31.64 17.49 36.10
CA ALA A 1070 30.44 17.34 36.93
C ALA A 1070 29.19 17.79 36.17
N GLN A 1071 29.27 18.91 35.46
CA GLN A 1071 28.17 19.43 34.65
C GLN A 1071 27.81 18.51 33.47
N LEU A 1072 28.80 18.01 32.72
CA LEU A 1072 28.56 17.09 31.61
C LEU A 1072 27.99 15.74 32.09
N THR A 1073 28.48 15.24 33.23
CA THR A 1073 27.95 14.01 33.85
C THR A 1073 26.50 14.20 34.28
N ALA A 1074 26.14 15.37 34.81
CA ALA A 1074 24.76 15.71 35.15
C ALA A 1074 23.82 15.76 33.92
N GLN A 1075 24.36 16.06 32.73
CA GLN A 1075 23.64 15.95 31.45
C GLN A 1075 23.62 14.52 30.88
N GLY A 1076 24.18 13.54 31.58
CA GLY A 1076 24.19 12.14 31.19
C GLY A 1076 25.35 11.73 30.29
N MET A 1077 26.42 12.54 30.18
CA MET A 1077 27.62 12.16 29.45
C MET A 1077 28.40 11.08 30.23
N PRO A 1078 28.66 9.89 29.65
CA PRO A 1078 29.36 8.82 30.35
C PRO A 1078 30.87 9.08 30.40
N ILE A 1079 31.33 9.68 31.50
CA ILE A 1079 32.74 10.02 31.74
C ILE A 1079 33.33 9.12 32.84
N THR A 1080 34.47 8.51 32.58
CA THR A 1080 35.22 7.65 33.50
C THR A 1080 36.55 8.29 33.89
N ARG A 1081 37.01 8.04 35.12
CA ARG A 1081 38.26 8.61 35.69
C ARG A 1081 39.43 7.61 35.79
N GLU A 1082 39.25 6.33 35.42
CA GLU A 1082 40.27 5.26 35.56
C GLU A 1082 40.39 4.36 34.31
N GLU A 1083 41.43 3.52 34.24
CA GLU A 1083 41.81 2.59 33.15
C GLU A 1083 40.82 1.42 32.90
N ALA A 1084 39.51 1.64 33.03
CA ALA A 1084 38.50 0.66 32.66
C ALA A 1084 38.25 0.68 31.13
N SER A 1085 38.21 -0.51 30.52
CA SER A 1085 38.28 -0.73 29.06
C SER A 1085 37.05 -0.26 28.24
N ASP A 1086 37.37 0.40 27.12
CA ASP A 1086 36.84 0.25 25.75
C ASP A 1086 35.45 0.74 25.30
N ALA A 1087 34.68 1.55 26.06
CA ALA A 1087 33.41 2.06 25.52
C ALA A 1087 32.97 3.51 25.84
N GLY A 1088 33.72 4.29 26.62
CA GLY A 1088 33.28 5.62 27.10
C GLY A 1088 34.32 6.74 27.03
N TRP A 1089 33.91 7.96 27.40
CA TRP A 1089 34.82 9.10 27.51
C TRP A 1089 35.71 8.95 28.75
N ARG A 1090 37.01 9.19 28.59
CA ARG A 1090 38.00 9.15 29.67
C ARG A 1090 38.49 10.55 29.96
N ALA A 1091 38.43 10.98 31.21
CA ALA A 1091 39.03 12.23 31.65
C ALA A 1091 40.51 12.00 31.97
N VAL A 1092 41.39 12.79 31.34
CA VAL A 1092 42.85 12.73 31.53
C VAL A 1092 43.34 14.11 31.95
N SER A 1093 44.20 14.15 32.96
CA SER A 1093 44.91 15.35 33.40
C SER A 1093 46.37 14.97 33.60
N GLU A 1094 47.20 15.26 32.60
CA GLU A 1094 48.63 14.92 32.58
C GLU A 1094 49.42 16.17 32.21
N GLU A 1095 50.53 16.43 32.90
CA GLU A 1095 51.45 17.55 32.62
C GLU A 1095 50.77 18.93 32.57
N GLY A 1096 49.63 19.11 33.25
CA GLY A 1096 48.84 20.34 33.25
C GLY A 1096 47.86 20.49 32.08
N GLU A 1097 47.81 19.53 31.15
CA GLU A 1097 46.80 19.49 30.08
C GLU A 1097 45.60 18.64 30.51
N CYS A 1098 44.41 19.24 30.54
CA CYS A 1098 43.15 18.56 30.82
C CYS A 1098 42.45 18.21 29.50
N ARG A 1099 41.99 16.96 29.35
CA ARG A 1099 41.31 16.49 28.13
C ARG A 1099 40.33 15.35 28.37
N LEU A 1100 39.27 15.29 27.57
CA LEU A 1100 38.39 14.13 27.46
C LEU A 1100 38.74 13.36 26.19
N ILE A 1101 39.08 12.07 26.31
CA ILE A 1101 39.46 11.24 25.16
C ILE A 1101 38.49 10.08 24.96
N MET A 1102 38.28 9.69 23.70
CA MET A 1102 37.50 8.50 23.37
C MET A 1102 38.03 7.82 22.10
N PRO A 1103 38.22 6.48 22.10
CA PRO A 1103 38.50 5.73 20.88
C PRO A 1103 37.32 5.77 19.90
N LEU A 1104 37.61 5.94 18.62
CA LEU A 1104 36.64 5.95 17.53
C LEU A 1104 36.68 4.64 16.76
N ALA A 1105 36.52 3.50 17.44
CA ALA A 1105 36.59 2.16 16.86
C ALA A 1105 35.69 1.93 15.62
N GLN A 1106 34.75 2.85 15.34
CA GLN A 1106 33.84 2.84 14.18
C GLN A 1106 34.33 3.69 12.98
N LEU A 1107 35.29 4.61 13.16
CA LEU A 1107 35.94 5.33 12.05
C LEU A 1107 37.09 4.55 11.41
N ALA A 1108 37.58 3.50 12.08
CA ALA A 1108 38.51 2.54 11.49
C ALA A 1108 37.74 1.66 10.52
N GLY A 1109 37.62 2.08 9.26
CA GLY A 1109 36.94 1.32 8.21
C GLY A 1109 37.45 -0.13 8.11
N ARG A 1110 36.50 -1.06 7.93
CA ARG A 1110 36.78 -2.37 7.33
C ARG A 1110 37.24 -2.20 5.89
#